data_AF-A0A938RYH7-F1
#
_entry.id   AF-A0A938RYH7-F1
#
_cell.length_a   1.000
_cell.length_b   1.000
_cell.length_c   1.000
_cell.angle_alpha   90.00
_cell.angle_beta   90.00
_cell.angle_gamma   90.00
#
_symmetry.space_group_name_H-M   'P 1'
#
loop_
_entity.id
_entity.type
_entity.pdbx_description
1 polymer ?
#
loop_
_entity_poly.entity_id
_entity_poly.type
_entity_poly.pdbx_seq_one_letter_code
_entity_poly.pdbx_strand_id
1 'polypeptide(L)'
;MQRSRSGRILGAIAAACSLAAPVHAAPGTSLVEGVLQSGSGPVADGIYNATFAVYADETAATALWSEGPVALNVKAGQWQWALGAKTPLDLAKLGGQKPWLGLQIGGDPEMPRAKIHSVLYAARALLAEGLDCSGCITAAALSPNVLQPYAKSADLAVVGKSGNYADLKGVPDLTAYAKAADLSLYAKTAALADVAKTGAFGDLKDVPVLAKVGAGCGSGLVVKGLKADGSLDCVSGVDPLVATLFSSTINQPFVQQVGAELLDGQPAFYVSGELTVPALGSTELVEIDVDIDNSDVSQLKIEATDPAGNLLTLYNGGVTGTSLKTTFPTKTPIAEGSLDGWKGKDPKGTWMLIVRDKVKMANSNGKDGIFKSFAVRVQYKAQGKMQVKSDLVGPDAMPYTRMRSAVDDALADGKSLTVKTNGGAPLVAQGWLWDKSLNTWIEANTGASSTGGCPACGTGKDGDYNATGNANLAGGTYEFKSFTIKEGVTVTVTGSTPLQIKVQGTAVVDGTLHLGGGDAPSVNACCPDAPPGAGTAGGAAGGLGPGGGGSNSGLGPGGGGGGCAAGYGAGGGGAGHATSGQSGTTTGNSCGTPGGGGGTYGDAKLSNGLEPGSGGGSGGYGSAANSAGSGGGGGGGAVLIVASKVLVGAKGQIVADGGKGGDVVNDRDGGAGGGGSGGSIWLRASTVSIAGKVSAVGGAGGKSDKVNGYGGDGGNGGNGRIVVDSVQAATGTTTPSFATAGTTGLDLIGTNKFSLQNNGSGVVSLINQSGATQKVMLVVTHY
;
A
#
# COMPACT_ATOMS: atom_id res chain seq x y z
N MET A 1 -11.71 62.96 0.75
CA MET A 1 -12.02 63.43 2.12
C MET A 1 -12.44 62.20 2.92
N GLN A 2 -11.78 61.68 3.97
CA GLN A 2 -10.95 62.23 5.05
C GLN A 2 -11.75 62.63 6.32
N ARG A 3 -11.74 61.75 7.34
CA ARG A 3 -11.75 61.97 8.82
C ARG A 3 -12.07 60.62 9.49
N SER A 4 -11.30 59.95 10.38
CA SER A 4 -10.13 60.25 11.25
C SER A 4 -10.43 60.54 12.74
N ARG A 5 -10.17 59.54 13.59
CA ARG A 5 -9.80 59.48 15.04
C ARG A 5 -9.19 58.07 15.27
N SER A 6 -8.15 57.74 16.04
CA SER A 6 -7.20 58.44 16.95
C SER A 6 -7.76 58.85 18.33
N GLY A 7 -7.21 58.42 19.48
CA GLY A 7 -6.08 57.51 19.80
C GLY A 7 -6.22 56.96 21.25
N ARG A 8 -5.19 56.52 22.02
CA ARG A 8 -3.72 56.52 21.87
C ARG A 8 -3.06 55.46 22.82
N ILE A 9 -1.99 54.80 22.34
CA ILE A 9 -0.71 54.45 23.02
C ILE A 9 -0.72 53.85 24.45
N LEU A 10 -0.29 52.59 24.58
CA LEU A 10 0.74 52.04 25.49
C LEU A 10 1.11 50.62 24.97
N GLY A 11 2.30 50.05 25.10
CA GLY A 11 3.56 50.59 25.63
C GLY A 11 4.53 49.51 26.12
N ALA A 12 4.78 48.44 25.35
CA ALA A 12 5.65 47.33 25.75
C ALA A 12 6.61 46.93 24.62
N ILE A 13 7.92 46.96 24.90
CA ILE A 13 8.98 46.45 24.00
C ILE A 13 9.46 45.12 24.56
N ALA A 14 9.24 44.03 23.82
CA ALA A 14 9.81 42.72 24.10
C ALA A 14 10.76 42.35 22.95
N ALA A 15 12.02 42.04 23.28
CA ALA A 15 13.04 41.75 22.27
C ALA A 15 12.80 40.37 21.63
N ALA A 16 12.49 40.36 20.33
CA ALA A 16 12.32 39.13 19.56
C ALA A 16 13.70 38.52 19.24
N CYS A 17 14.09 37.48 19.97
CA CYS A 17 15.27 36.67 19.63
C CYS A 17 14.92 35.77 18.44
N SER A 18 15.45 36.09 17.26
CA SER A 18 15.10 35.43 16.00
C SER A 18 15.78 34.06 15.86
N LEU A 19 15.01 32.98 16.01
CA LEU A 19 15.41 31.67 15.48
C LEU A 19 15.35 31.71 13.95
N ALA A 20 16.49 31.49 13.29
CA ALA A 20 16.56 31.45 11.84
C ALA A 20 15.81 30.22 11.30
N ALA A 21 14.87 30.45 10.39
CA ALA A 21 14.39 29.40 9.50
C ALA A 21 15.52 29.00 8.52
N PRO A 22 15.54 27.76 8.00
CA PRO A 22 16.40 27.42 6.87
C PRO A 22 15.93 28.23 5.66
N VAL A 23 16.64 29.31 5.35
CA VAL A 23 16.35 30.14 4.19
C VAL A 23 16.47 29.25 2.96
N HIS A 24 15.37 29.09 2.24
CA HIS A 24 15.38 28.46 0.94
C HIS A 24 15.56 29.56 -0.09
N ALA A 25 16.62 29.45 -0.87
CA ALA A 25 16.86 30.25 -2.05
C ALA A 25 15.56 30.35 -2.87
N ALA A 26 15.12 31.59 -3.13
CA ALA A 26 13.94 31.81 -3.97
C ALA A 26 14.17 31.23 -5.38
N PRO A 27 13.12 30.98 -6.17
CA PRO A 27 13.29 30.55 -7.55
C PRO A 27 14.19 31.54 -8.32
N GLY A 28 15.27 31.04 -8.93
CA GLY A 28 16.18 31.84 -9.77
C GLY A 28 15.58 32.26 -11.12
N THR A 29 14.25 32.13 -11.27
CA THR A 29 13.48 32.43 -12.47
C THR A 29 12.19 33.17 -12.09
N SER A 30 11.62 33.92 -13.03
CA SER A 30 10.37 34.66 -12.82
C SER A 30 9.35 34.32 -13.90
N LEU A 31 8.18 33.82 -13.51
CA LEU A 31 7.08 33.61 -14.45
C LEU A 31 6.62 34.95 -15.03
N VAL A 32 6.35 34.96 -16.33
CA VAL A 32 5.70 36.03 -17.08
C VAL A 32 4.64 35.40 -17.99
N GLU A 33 3.54 36.11 -18.18
CA GLU A 33 2.38 35.67 -18.96
C GLU A 33 1.88 36.82 -19.84
N GLY A 34 1.15 36.49 -20.90
CA GLY A 34 0.60 37.50 -21.79
C GLY A 34 -0.31 36.93 -22.88
N VAL A 35 -0.76 37.81 -23.77
CA VAL A 35 -1.61 37.47 -24.92
C VAL A 35 -1.03 38.10 -26.17
N LEU A 36 -0.70 37.29 -27.17
CA LEU A 36 -0.36 37.75 -28.52
C LEU A 36 -1.64 37.95 -29.34
N GLN A 37 -1.78 39.13 -29.94
CA GLN A 37 -2.92 39.52 -30.75
C GLN A 37 -2.47 40.04 -32.11
N SER A 38 -3.24 39.69 -33.14
CA SER A 38 -3.28 40.31 -34.46
C SER A 38 -4.37 41.38 -34.49
N GLY A 39 -4.38 42.23 -35.54
CA GLY A 39 -5.47 43.19 -35.77
C GLY A 39 -6.86 42.56 -35.97
N SER A 40 -6.95 41.24 -36.09
CA SER A 40 -8.18 40.45 -36.24
C SER A 40 -8.53 39.59 -35.01
N GLY A 41 -7.79 39.68 -33.91
CA GLY A 41 -8.00 38.86 -32.70
C GLY A 41 -6.73 38.09 -32.27
N PRO A 42 -6.83 37.15 -31.31
CA PRO A 42 -5.69 36.38 -30.82
C PRO A 42 -4.97 35.64 -31.96
N VAL A 43 -3.64 35.49 -31.86
CA VAL A 43 -2.88 34.71 -32.84
C VAL A 43 -3.20 33.21 -32.75
N ALA A 44 -2.95 32.48 -33.83
CA ALA A 44 -3.24 31.06 -33.92
C ALA A 44 -2.45 30.22 -32.90
N ASP A 45 -3.05 29.12 -32.44
CA ASP A 45 -2.38 28.10 -31.63
C ASP A 45 -1.10 27.59 -32.32
N GLY A 46 0.02 27.57 -31.60
CA GLY A 46 1.30 27.16 -32.18
C GLY A 46 2.49 27.37 -31.26
N ILE A 47 3.68 27.09 -31.78
CA ILE A 47 4.96 27.38 -31.13
C ILE A 47 5.59 28.57 -31.85
N TYR A 48 5.85 29.64 -31.10
CA TYR A 48 6.45 30.87 -31.60
C TYR A 48 7.87 31.00 -31.04
N ASN A 49 8.84 31.35 -31.88
CA ASN A 49 10.20 31.65 -31.42
C ASN A 49 10.20 33.03 -30.77
N ALA A 50 10.31 33.09 -29.45
CA ALA A 50 10.35 34.33 -28.67
C ALA A 50 11.78 34.66 -28.23
N THR A 51 12.12 35.95 -28.18
CA THR A 51 13.32 36.44 -27.48
C THR A 51 12.87 37.45 -26.44
N PHE A 52 13.23 37.19 -25.18
CA PHE A 52 12.97 38.09 -24.06
C PHE A 52 14.23 38.90 -23.75
N ALA A 53 14.07 40.18 -23.43
CA ALA A 53 15.17 41.07 -23.04
C ALA A 53 14.74 41.95 -21.86
N VAL A 54 15.66 42.23 -20.94
CA VAL A 54 15.40 43.10 -19.77
C VAL A 54 16.32 44.30 -19.82
N TYR A 55 15.73 45.50 -19.77
CA TYR A 55 16.38 46.80 -19.93
C TYR A 55 16.37 47.59 -18.61
N ALA A 56 17.27 48.57 -18.46
CA ALA A 56 17.34 49.42 -17.26
C ALA A 56 16.16 50.41 -17.15
N ASP A 57 15.72 50.91 -18.30
CA ASP A 57 14.59 51.81 -18.51
C ASP A 57 13.92 51.53 -19.87
N GLU A 58 12.81 52.19 -20.15
CA GLU A 58 12.00 52.03 -21.38
C GLU A 58 12.79 52.31 -22.66
N THR A 59 13.69 53.29 -22.63
CA THR A 59 14.44 53.82 -23.79
C THR A 59 15.86 53.25 -23.95
N ALA A 60 16.34 52.44 -23.01
CA ALA A 60 17.71 51.93 -23.02
C ALA A 60 18.06 51.17 -24.32
N ALA A 61 19.20 51.55 -24.93
CA ALA A 61 19.69 50.98 -26.18
C ALA A 61 20.33 49.58 -26.04
N THR A 62 20.60 49.13 -24.81
CA THR A 62 21.24 47.85 -24.51
C THR A 62 20.50 47.11 -23.40
N ALA A 63 20.22 45.83 -23.61
CA ALA A 63 19.66 44.96 -22.58
C ALA A 63 20.70 44.66 -21.47
N LEU A 64 20.23 44.61 -20.22
CA LEU A 64 21.01 44.13 -19.06
C LEU A 64 21.16 42.60 -19.08
N TRP A 65 20.16 41.91 -19.64
CA TRP A 65 20.04 40.46 -19.77
C TRP A 65 19.07 40.13 -20.92
N SER A 66 19.23 38.97 -21.57
CA SER A 66 18.29 38.45 -22.55
C SER A 66 18.38 36.92 -22.62
N GLU A 67 17.27 36.26 -22.96
CA GLU A 67 17.27 34.87 -23.39
C GLU A 67 16.40 34.66 -24.65
N GLY A 68 16.94 33.93 -25.62
CA GLY A 68 16.27 33.70 -26.90
C GLY A 68 17.11 32.86 -27.88
N PRO A 69 16.55 32.49 -29.04
CA PRO A 69 15.11 32.23 -29.17
C PRO A 69 14.68 31.09 -28.21
N VAL A 70 13.47 31.17 -27.68
CA VAL A 70 12.80 30.13 -26.88
C VAL A 70 11.50 29.70 -27.54
N ALA A 71 11.11 28.44 -27.36
CA ALA A 71 9.88 27.89 -27.90
C ALA A 71 8.69 28.28 -27.02
N LEU A 72 7.96 29.32 -27.41
CA LEU A 72 6.80 29.82 -26.70
C LEU A 72 5.53 29.13 -27.19
N ASN A 73 4.93 28.27 -26.37
CA ASN A 73 3.65 27.64 -26.68
C ASN A 73 2.51 28.64 -26.48
N VAL A 74 1.76 28.92 -27.55
CA VAL A 74 0.63 29.86 -27.57
C VAL A 74 -0.69 29.10 -27.75
N LYS A 75 -1.69 29.45 -26.95
CA LYS A 75 -3.02 28.82 -26.88
C LYS A 75 -4.11 29.89 -26.79
N ALA A 76 -4.96 30.01 -27.81
CA ALA A 76 -5.93 31.10 -27.95
C ALA A 76 -5.30 32.50 -27.78
N GLY A 77 -4.08 32.68 -28.32
CA GLY A 77 -3.23 33.86 -28.12
C GLY A 77 -2.51 33.93 -26.77
N GLN A 78 -2.95 33.22 -25.73
CA GLN A 78 -2.34 33.23 -24.40
C GLN A 78 -1.03 32.45 -24.35
N TRP A 79 -0.07 32.90 -23.52
CA TRP A 79 1.22 32.23 -23.31
C TRP A 79 1.75 32.49 -21.90
N GLN A 80 2.68 31.63 -21.46
CA GLN A 80 3.46 31.78 -20.23
C GLN A 80 4.91 31.34 -20.46
N TRP A 81 5.87 31.99 -19.80
CA TRP A 81 7.29 31.65 -19.83
C TRP A 81 7.98 31.98 -18.51
N ALA A 82 9.01 31.23 -18.12
CA ALA A 82 9.80 31.51 -16.93
C ALA A 82 11.12 32.19 -17.31
N LEU A 83 11.21 33.51 -17.11
CA LEU A 83 12.44 34.28 -17.37
C LEU A 83 13.61 33.70 -16.57
N GLY A 84 14.69 33.40 -17.27
CA GLY A 84 15.91 32.81 -16.69
C GLY A 84 16.04 31.30 -16.89
N ALA A 85 15.02 30.64 -17.47
CA ALA A 85 15.00 29.18 -17.62
C ALA A 85 15.98 28.64 -18.68
N LYS A 86 16.39 29.45 -19.67
CA LYS A 86 17.41 29.13 -20.68
C LYS A 86 18.73 29.85 -20.42
N THR A 87 18.69 31.08 -19.93
CA THR A 87 19.89 31.87 -19.60
C THR A 87 19.69 32.54 -18.24
N PRO A 88 20.37 32.10 -17.16
CA PRO A 88 20.12 32.59 -15.81
C PRO A 88 20.15 34.13 -15.67
N LEU A 89 19.25 34.67 -14.84
CA LEU A 89 19.11 36.10 -14.63
C LEU A 89 20.33 36.68 -13.88
N ASP A 90 20.90 37.76 -14.41
CA ASP A 90 21.97 38.50 -13.72
C ASP A 90 21.36 39.41 -12.64
N LEU A 91 21.07 38.81 -11.48
CA LEU A 91 20.47 39.47 -10.33
C LEU A 91 21.37 40.59 -9.77
N ALA A 92 22.68 40.60 -10.07
CA ALA A 92 23.57 41.69 -9.69
C ALA A 92 23.31 42.94 -10.55
N LYS A 93 23.33 42.81 -11.89
CA LYS A 93 23.06 43.90 -12.84
C LYS A 93 21.65 44.50 -12.71
N LEU A 94 20.67 43.70 -12.30
CA LEU A 94 19.30 44.15 -12.04
C LEU A 94 19.16 45.02 -10.76
N GLY A 95 20.25 45.30 -10.04
CA GLY A 95 20.25 46.07 -8.80
C GLY A 95 20.03 47.57 -8.97
N GLY A 96 19.07 48.13 -8.21
CA GLY A 96 18.76 49.58 -8.18
C GLY A 96 18.04 50.12 -9.41
N GLN A 97 17.97 49.34 -10.50
CA GLN A 97 17.29 49.68 -11.75
C GLN A 97 15.76 49.65 -11.59
N LYS A 98 15.03 50.13 -12.61
CA LYS A 98 13.56 50.09 -12.70
C LYS A 98 13.17 49.34 -13.99
N PRO A 99 13.40 48.02 -14.05
CA PRO A 99 13.62 47.35 -15.32
C PRO A 99 12.35 47.16 -16.15
N TRP A 100 12.56 47.00 -17.47
CA TRP A 100 11.51 46.84 -18.47
C TRP A 100 11.77 45.58 -19.30
N LEU A 101 10.70 44.84 -19.61
CA LEU A 101 10.70 43.63 -20.42
C LEU A 101 10.40 43.98 -21.88
N GLY A 102 11.36 43.72 -22.77
CA GLY A 102 11.12 43.60 -24.20
C GLY A 102 10.78 42.16 -24.58
N LEU A 103 9.92 42.01 -25.58
CA LEU A 103 9.58 40.73 -26.20
C LEU A 103 9.61 40.92 -27.72
N GLN A 104 10.42 40.09 -28.38
CA GLN A 104 10.46 39.96 -29.83
C GLN A 104 9.92 38.58 -30.22
N ILE A 105 9.13 38.51 -31.29
CA ILE A 105 8.61 37.25 -31.86
C ILE A 105 9.20 37.07 -33.26
N GLY A 106 9.75 35.89 -33.55
CA GLY A 106 10.32 35.55 -34.85
C GLY A 106 11.41 36.53 -35.29
N GLY A 107 11.17 37.22 -36.41
CA GLY A 107 12.00 38.31 -36.94
C GLY A 107 11.32 39.67 -36.92
N ASP A 108 10.16 39.79 -36.26
CA ASP A 108 9.42 41.07 -36.16
C ASP A 108 10.17 42.06 -35.25
N PRO A 109 9.86 43.37 -35.30
CA PRO A 109 10.39 44.33 -34.34
C PRO A 109 10.07 43.98 -32.87
N GLU A 110 10.92 44.42 -31.93
CA GLU A 110 10.63 44.31 -30.49
C GLU A 110 9.33 45.07 -30.16
N MET A 111 8.40 44.42 -29.46
CA MET A 111 7.14 45.03 -29.06
C MET A 111 7.33 46.09 -27.96
N PRO A 112 6.38 47.04 -27.80
CA PRO A 112 6.42 48.04 -26.74
C PRO A 112 6.69 47.41 -25.36
N ARG A 113 7.73 47.91 -24.69
CA ARG A 113 8.29 47.26 -23.50
C ARG A 113 7.33 47.35 -22.31
N ALA A 114 7.19 46.26 -21.57
CA ALA A 114 6.36 46.20 -20.37
C ALA A 114 7.19 46.49 -19.12
N LYS A 115 6.72 47.38 -18.25
CA LYS A 115 7.41 47.71 -17.00
C LYS A 115 7.36 46.53 -16.01
N ILE A 116 8.50 46.16 -15.44
CA ILE A 116 8.59 45.06 -14.46
C ILE A 116 8.40 45.60 -13.04
N HIS A 117 7.64 44.85 -12.23
CA HIS A 117 7.30 45.22 -10.85
C HIS A 117 7.93 44.24 -9.83
N SER A 118 7.44 44.23 -8.59
CA SER A 118 8.08 43.64 -7.40
C SER A 118 8.55 42.18 -7.51
N VAL A 119 7.93 41.36 -8.36
CA VAL A 119 8.23 39.91 -8.49
C VAL A 119 9.69 39.66 -8.85
N LEU A 120 10.25 40.37 -9.85
CA LEU A 120 11.64 40.17 -10.29
C LEU A 120 12.66 40.62 -9.22
N TYR A 121 12.28 41.53 -8.33
CA TYR A 121 13.14 41.95 -7.21
C TYR A 121 13.17 40.93 -6.07
N ALA A 122 12.16 40.07 -5.93
CA ALA A 122 12.13 39.05 -4.87
C ALA A 122 13.28 38.03 -5.02
N ALA A 123 13.66 37.69 -6.26
CA ALA A 123 14.83 36.85 -6.54
C ALA A 123 16.15 37.46 -6.01
N ARG A 124 16.23 38.77 -5.74
CA ARG A 124 17.43 39.38 -5.15
C ARG A 124 17.67 38.98 -3.69
N ALA A 125 16.74 38.23 -3.06
CA ALA A 125 16.96 37.61 -1.75
C ALA A 125 18.15 36.62 -1.74
N LEU A 126 18.42 35.90 -2.84
CA LEU A 126 19.56 34.96 -2.92
C LEU A 126 20.92 35.67 -2.75
N LEU A 127 21.01 36.93 -3.19
CA LEU A 127 22.22 37.73 -3.00
C LEU A 127 22.47 38.12 -1.53
N ALA A 128 21.47 37.97 -0.65
CA ALA A 128 21.66 38.12 0.80
C ALA A 128 22.09 36.79 1.47
N GLU A 129 21.73 35.64 0.91
CA GLU A 129 22.23 34.32 1.38
C GLU A 129 23.73 34.15 1.10
N GLY A 130 24.24 34.77 0.03
CA GLY A 130 25.66 34.82 -0.31
C GLY A 130 26.48 35.89 0.41
N LEU A 131 25.89 36.68 1.32
CA LEU A 131 26.62 37.73 2.05
C LEU A 131 27.27 37.18 3.32
N ASP A 132 28.53 36.76 3.19
CA ASP A 132 29.34 36.27 4.32
C ASP A 132 29.36 37.30 5.48
N CYS A 133 29.14 36.82 6.70
CA CYS A 133 28.43 37.61 7.70
C CYS A 133 29.30 38.69 8.40
N SER A 134 29.13 39.95 7.98
CA SER A 134 29.74 41.17 8.57
C SER A 134 29.35 41.50 10.04
N GLY A 135 28.82 40.53 10.77
CA GLY A 135 28.44 40.63 12.19
C GLY A 135 28.56 39.32 12.98
N CYS A 136 29.16 38.27 12.41
CA CYS A 136 29.38 37.01 13.13
C CYS A 136 30.46 37.16 14.22
N ILE A 137 30.12 36.82 15.46
CA ILE A 137 31.03 36.91 16.61
C ILE A 137 32.08 35.79 16.49
N THR A 138 33.33 36.18 16.23
CA THR A 138 34.46 35.24 16.14
C THR A 138 34.90 34.74 17.51
N ALA A 139 35.65 33.62 17.57
CA ALA A 139 36.13 33.04 18.81
C ALA A 139 37.04 33.98 19.65
N ALA A 140 37.59 35.05 19.05
CA ALA A 140 38.35 36.09 19.75
C ALA A 140 37.48 36.99 20.67
N ALA A 141 36.17 36.99 20.49
CA ALA A 141 35.21 37.76 21.30
C ALA A 141 34.51 36.93 22.39
N LEU A 142 34.85 35.63 22.53
CA LEU A 142 34.46 34.80 23.66
C LEU A 142 35.48 34.95 24.80
N SER A 143 35.02 35.12 26.04
CA SER A 143 35.94 35.33 27.17
C SER A 143 36.84 34.11 27.42
N PRO A 144 38.12 34.28 27.80
CA PRO A 144 39.05 33.17 28.04
C PRO A 144 38.54 32.13 29.04
N ASN A 145 37.74 32.55 30.01
CA ASN A 145 37.18 31.68 31.06
C ASN A 145 36.16 30.67 30.52
N VAL A 146 35.47 30.99 29.42
CA VAL A 146 34.51 30.06 28.76
C VAL A 146 35.25 28.99 27.93
N LEU A 147 36.48 29.29 27.50
CA LEU A 147 37.32 28.38 26.70
C LEU A 147 38.19 27.44 27.55
N GLN A 148 38.31 27.68 28.87
CA GLN A 148 39.07 26.84 29.81
C GLN A 148 38.74 25.32 29.76
N PRO A 149 37.48 24.86 29.62
CA PRO A 149 37.16 23.43 29.60
C PRO A 149 37.54 22.71 28.30
N TYR A 150 37.90 23.45 27.23
CA TYR A 150 38.03 22.92 25.88
C TYR A 150 39.48 23.00 25.40
N ALA A 151 40.14 21.85 25.28
CA ALA A 151 41.46 21.76 24.66
C ALA A 151 41.38 22.26 23.21
N LYS A 152 42.13 23.31 22.87
CA LYS A 152 42.13 23.85 21.49
C LYS A 152 42.85 22.86 20.59
N SER A 153 42.44 22.78 19.33
CA SER A 153 43.13 21.92 18.34
C SER A 153 44.60 22.32 18.11
N ALA A 154 45.02 23.53 18.51
CA ALA A 154 46.43 23.91 18.58
C ALA A 154 47.20 23.09 19.63
N ASP A 155 46.61 22.92 20.82
CA ASP A 155 47.24 22.38 22.04
C ASP A 155 47.29 20.84 22.05
N LEU A 156 46.54 20.17 21.16
CA LEU A 156 46.61 18.73 20.95
C LEU A 156 47.98 18.29 20.40
N ALA A 157 48.60 17.32 21.07
CA ALA A 157 49.81 16.63 20.60
C ALA A 157 49.60 15.97 19.23
N VAL A 158 50.69 15.79 18.47
CA VAL A 158 50.66 15.35 17.04
C VAL A 158 49.87 14.05 16.84
N VAL A 159 50.07 13.04 17.71
CA VAL A 159 49.30 11.79 17.72
C VAL A 159 47.79 11.99 17.78
N GLY A 160 47.31 13.03 18.47
CA GLY A 160 45.88 13.37 18.56
C GLY A 160 45.30 14.02 17.30
N LYS A 161 46.12 14.21 16.25
CA LYS A 161 45.74 14.75 14.93
C LYS A 161 45.95 13.72 13.82
N SER A 162 46.97 12.86 13.96
CA SER A 162 47.33 11.84 12.97
C SER A 162 46.76 10.45 13.24
N GLY A 163 46.52 10.10 14.51
CA GLY A 163 46.26 8.72 14.95
C GLY A 163 47.48 7.80 14.89
N ASN A 164 48.65 8.27 14.45
CA ASN A 164 49.84 7.45 14.27
C ASN A 164 50.57 7.22 15.60
N TYR A 165 50.75 5.94 15.95
CA TYR A 165 51.48 5.53 17.16
C TYR A 165 52.93 6.06 17.22
N ALA A 166 53.56 6.26 16.05
CA ALA A 166 54.93 6.80 15.94
C ALA A 166 55.06 8.27 16.40
N ASP A 167 53.96 9.02 16.51
CA ASP A 167 53.96 10.43 16.95
C ASP A 167 53.98 10.59 18.49
N LEU A 168 54.02 9.47 19.23
CA LEU A 168 54.19 9.44 20.69
C LEU A 168 55.67 9.58 21.07
N LYS A 169 56.02 10.69 21.74
CA LYS A 169 57.34 10.84 22.36
C LYS A 169 57.41 10.05 23.67
N GLY A 170 58.51 9.30 23.85
CA GLY A 170 58.73 8.51 25.07
C GLY A 170 58.06 7.13 25.09
N VAL A 171 57.74 6.55 23.91
CA VAL A 171 57.30 5.15 23.83
C VAL A 171 58.36 4.20 24.39
N PRO A 172 57.96 3.10 25.08
CA PRO A 172 58.88 2.05 25.50
C PRO A 172 59.61 1.43 24.30
N ASP A 173 60.91 1.13 24.47
CA ASP A 173 61.66 0.42 23.44
C ASP A 173 61.25 -1.06 23.39
N LEU A 174 60.42 -1.40 22.41
CA LEU A 174 59.92 -2.76 22.20
C LEU A 174 60.92 -3.70 21.51
N THR A 175 62.14 -3.26 21.14
CA THR A 175 63.15 -4.13 20.50
C THR A 175 63.57 -5.31 21.39
N ALA A 176 63.47 -5.17 22.72
CA ALA A 176 63.68 -6.25 23.67
C ALA A 176 62.66 -7.41 23.55
N TYR A 177 61.45 -7.09 23.09
CA TYR A 177 60.35 -8.05 22.84
C TYR A 177 60.28 -8.47 21.36
N ALA A 178 60.56 -7.55 20.43
CA ALA A 178 60.61 -7.80 18.99
C ALA A 178 61.94 -8.45 18.56
N LYS A 179 62.30 -9.58 19.19
CA LYS A 179 63.46 -10.38 18.78
C LYS A 179 63.22 -10.90 17.36
N ALA A 180 64.13 -10.58 16.44
CA ALA A 180 63.95 -10.82 15.01
C ALA A 180 63.78 -12.29 14.59
N ALA A 181 64.01 -13.25 15.50
CA ALA A 181 63.68 -14.66 15.32
C ALA A 181 62.17 -14.89 15.21
N ASP A 182 61.36 -14.27 16.07
CA ASP A 182 59.92 -14.56 16.16
C ASP A 182 59.11 -13.96 14.99
N LEU A 183 59.61 -12.87 14.39
CA LEU A 183 59.06 -12.33 13.14
C LEU A 183 59.49 -13.09 11.88
N SER A 184 60.37 -14.11 11.97
CA SER A 184 60.74 -14.92 10.79
C SER A 184 59.60 -15.79 10.26
N LEU A 185 58.55 -16.02 11.06
CA LEU A 185 57.39 -16.83 10.70
C LEU A 185 56.40 -16.11 9.76
N TYR A 186 56.40 -14.77 9.75
CA TYR A 186 55.58 -13.97 8.85
C TYR A 186 56.43 -13.52 7.65
N ALA A 187 56.32 -14.30 6.57
CA ALA A 187 57.22 -14.23 5.42
C ALA A 187 57.32 -12.83 4.81
N LYS A 188 58.56 -12.35 4.61
CA LYS A 188 58.85 -11.19 3.75
C LYS A 188 58.33 -11.49 2.33
N THR A 189 57.65 -10.53 1.71
CA THR A 189 56.95 -10.69 0.40
C THR A 189 57.84 -11.24 -0.72
N ALA A 190 59.15 -11.03 -0.64
CA ALA A 190 60.15 -11.59 -1.57
C ALA A 190 60.28 -13.13 -1.55
N ALA A 191 59.76 -13.81 -0.51
CA ALA A 191 59.79 -15.27 -0.38
C ALA A 191 58.50 -15.98 -0.82
N LEU A 192 57.49 -15.24 -1.30
CA LEU A 192 56.25 -15.81 -1.81
C LEU A 192 56.44 -16.40 -3.22
N ALA A 193 55.84 -17.57 -3.47
CA ALA A 193 55.74 -18.15 -4.81
C ALA A 193 54.85 -17.28 -5.71
N ASP A 194 55.06 -17.35 -7.04
CA ASP A 194 54.47 -16.37 -7.97
C ASP A 194 52.94 -16.42 -8.04
N VAL A 195 52.33 -17.60 -7.86
CA VAL A 195 50.88 -17.78 -7.66
C VAL A 195 50.29 -16.87 -6.55
N ALA A 196 51.06 -16.58 -5.50
CA ALA A 196 50.62 -15.72 -4.39
C ALA A 196 50.82 -14.22 -4.67
N LYS A 197 51.39 -13.85 -5.83
CA LYS A 197 51.53 -12.48 -6.34
C LYS A 197 50.52 -12.19 -7.45
N THR A 198 50.23 -13.19 -8.28
CA THR A 198 49.38 -13.08 -9.49
C THR A 198 47.95 -13.55 -9.28
N GLY A 199 47.72 -14.50 -8.36
CA GLY A 199 46.47 -15.25 -8.25
C GLY A 199 46.25 -16.25 -9.41
N ALA A 200 47.23 -16.44 -10.31
CA ALA A 200 47.07 -17.26 -11.50
C ALA A 200 47.40 -18.73 -11.22
N PHE A 201 46.42 -19.62 -11.48
CA PHE A 201 46.56 -21.07 -11.25
C PHE A 201 47.67 -21.74 -12.09
N GLY A 202 48.13 -21.09 -13.17
CA GLY A 202 49.23 -21.57 -14.02
C GLY A 202 50.63 -21.37 -13.44
N ASP A 203 50.77 -20.59 -12.36
CA ASP A 203 52.08 -20.30 -11.73
C ASP A 203 52.46 -21.36 -10.67
N LEU A 204 51.64 -22.39 -10.52
CA LEU A 204 51.94 -23.60 -9.77
C LEU A 204 52.74 -24.57 -10.63
N LYS A 205 53.81 -25.15 -10.08
CA LYS A 205 54.48 -26.32 -10.67
C LYS A 205 53.87 -27.61 -10.11
N ASP A 206 54.03 -28.70 -10.86
CA ASP A 206 53.57 -30.05 -10.51
C ASP A 206 52.06 -30.17 -10.21
N VAL A 207 51.25 -29.31 -10.87
CA VAL A 207 49.79 -29.37 -10.81
C VAL A 207 49.31 -30.71 -11.41
N PRO A 208 48.45 -31.48 -10.71
CA PRO A 208 47.83 -32.66 -11.29
C PRO A 208 47.08 -32.31 -12.58
N VAL A 209 47.25 -33.12 -13.62
CA VAL A 209 46.57 -32.92 -14.91
C VAL A 209 45.08 -33.27 -14.74
N LEU A 210 44.29 -32.29 -14.32
CA LEU A 210 42.85 -32.40 -14.20
C LEU A 210 42.23 -32.63 -15.58
N ALA A 211 41.82 -33.88 -15.84
CA ALA A 211 41.11 -34.26 -17.04
C ALA A 211 39.87 -33.37 -17.21
N LYS A 212 39.67 -32.83 -18.43
CA LYS A 212 38.60 -31.85 -18.71
C LYS A 212 37.24 -32.39 -18.24
N VAL A 213 36.60 -31.64 -17.35
CA VAL A 213 35.24 -31.92 -16.86
C VAL A 213 34.31 -32.00 -18.08
N GLY A 214 33.67 -33.15 -18.27
CA GLY A 214 32.87 -33.48 -19.46
C GLY A 214 33.41 -34.64 -20.31
N ALA A 215 34.65 -35.11 -20.09
CA ALA A 215 35.23 -36.24 -20.85
C ALA A 215 35.61 -37.48 -20.01
N GLY A 216 35.70 -37.37 -18.68
CA GLY A 216 36.24 -38.42 -17.81
C GLY A 216 35.25 -39.51 -17.34
N CYS A 217 33.95 -39.21 -17.30
CA CYS A 217 32.89 -40.19 -17.06
C CYS A 217 32.12 -40.43 -18.38
N GLY A 218 31.68 -41.68 -18.61
CA GLY A 218 30.90 -42.03 -19.79
C GLY A 218 29.56 -41.30 -19.89
N SER A 219 29.00 -41.23 -21.11
CA SER A 219 27.75 -40.53 -21.40
C SER A 219 26.60 -40.95 -20.47
N GLY A 220 26.03 -39.99 -19.74
CA GLY A 220 24.96 -40.21 -18.74
C GLY A 220 25.44 -40.33 -17.29
N LEU A 221 26.75 -40.32 -17.04
CA LEU A 221 27.34 -40.37 -15.71
C LEU A 221 27.98 -39.02 -15.31
N VAL A 222 27.83 -38.64 -14.04
CA VAL A 222 28.43 -37.44 -13.43
C VAL A 222 29.49 -37.83 -12.40
N VAL A 223 30.51 -36.98 -12.22
CA VAL A 223 31.53 -37.15 -11.18
C VAL A 223 30.93 -36.82 -9.82
N LYS A 224 30.81 -37.83 -8.95
CA LYS A 224 30.46 -37.69 -7.53
C LYS A 224 31.67 -37.35 -6.65
N GLY A 225 32.86 -37.75 -7.07
CA GLY A 225 34.11 -37.43 -6.38
C GLY A 225 35.34 -38.08 -7.02
N LEU A 226 36.44 -38.06 -6.28
CA LEU A 226 37.66 -38.82 -6.56
C LEU A 226 37.82 -39.93 -5.52
N LYS A 227 38.27 -41.10 -5.94
CA LYS A 227 38.63 -42.21 -5.06
C LYS A 227 40.05 -42.03 -4.53
N ALA A 228 40.41 -42.81 -3.52
CA ALA A 228 41.74 -42.73 -2.87
C ALA A 228 42.93 -43.08 -3.80
N ASP A 229 42.66 -43.69 -4.95
CA ASP A 229 43.63 -43.97 -6.02
C ASP A 229 43.74 -42.85 -7.08
N GLY A 230 42.98 -41.75 -6.93
CA GLY A 230 42.90 -40.66 -7.89
C GLY A 230 41.97 -40.90 -9.08
N SER A 231 41.28 -42.04 -9.16
CA SER A 231 40.28 -42.30 -10.20
C SER A 231 38.93 -41.62 -9.91
N LEU A 232 38.13 -41.39 -10.95
CA LEU A 232 36.82 -40.76 -10.82
C LEU A 232 35.78 -41.73 -10.20
N ASP A 233 35.00 -41.22 -9.26
CA ASP A 233 33.76 -41.86 -8.79
C ASP A 233 32.59 -41.35 -9.64
N CYS A 234 32.17 -42.13 -10.64
CA CYS A 234 31.11 -41.77 -11.57
C CYS A 234 29.77 -42.41 -11.13
N VAL A 235 28.68 -41.63 -11.11
CA VAL A 235 27.31 -42.10 -10.81
C VAL A 235 26.32 -41.66 -11.89
N SER A 236 25.18 -42.34 -12.01
CA SER A 236 24.11 -41.96 -12.94
C SER A 236 23.58 -40.55 -12.65
N GLY A 237 23.62 -39.65 -13.63
CA GLY A 237 23.34 -38.21 -13.47
C GLY A 237 21.86 -37.81 -13.30
N VAL A 238 21.01 -38.73 -12.84
CA VAL A 238 19.57 -38.48 -12.60
C VAL A 238 19.28 -38.52 -11.10
N ASP A 239 18.97 -37.35 -10.56
CA ASP A 239 18.33 -37.18 -9.26
C ASP A 239 16.92 -37.84 -9.29
N PRO A 240 16.52 -38.64 -8.29
CA PRO A 240 15.17 -39.22 -8.22
C PRO A 240 14.02 -38.17 -8.22
N LEU A 241 14.24 -36.92 -7.81
CA LEU A 241 13.26 -35.83 -7.98
C LEU A 241 13.11 -35.41 -9.45
N VAL A 242 14.17 -35.49 -10.25
CA VAL A 242 14.13 -35.12 -11.68
C VAL A 242 13.48 -36.23 -12.51
N ALA A 243 13.69 -37.50 -12.13
CA ALA A 243 13.02 -38.64 -12.75
C ALA A 243 11.48 -38.55 -12.65
N THR A 244 10.96 -38.11 -11.50
CA THR A 244 9.51 -37.97 -11.27
C THR A 244 8.88 -36.76 -11.96
N LEU A 245 9.64 -35.67 -12.16
CA LEU A 245 9.18 -34.47 -12.89
C LEU A 245 8.98 -34.70 -14.39
N PHE A 246 9.71 -35.63 -15.02
CA PHE A 246 9.60 -35.92 -16.46
C PHE A 246 8.86 -37.23 -16.78
N SER A 247 8.39 -37.96 -15.78
CA SER A 247 7.62 -39.21 -15.95
C SER A 247 6.14 -39.08 -15.55
N SER A 248 5.62 -37.86 -15.37
CA SER A 248 4.23 -37.63 -14.97
C SER A 248 3.25 -37.98 -16.10
N THR A 249 2.75 -39.22 -16.10
CA THR A 249 1.59 -39.63 -16.90
C THR A 249 0.39 -38.80 -16.47
N ILE A 250 -0.08 -37.90 -17.34
CA ILE A 250 -1.22 -37.02 -17.04
C ILE A 250 -2.51 -37.78 -17.36
N ASN A 251 -3.39 -37.94 -16.36
CA ASN A 251 -4.70 -38.54 -16.54
C ASN A 251 -5.77 -37.44 -16.61
N GLN A 252 -6.45 -37.30 -17.75
CA GLN A 252 -7.51 -36.31 -17.97
C GLN A 252 -8.83 -36.99 -18.34
N PRO A 253 -9.90 -36.81 -17.55
CA PRO A 253 -11.25 -37.24 -17.90
C PRO A 253 -11.99 -36.15 -18.70
N PHE A 254 -12.38 -36.46 -19.93
CA PHE A 254 -13.32 -35.66 -20.72
C PHE A 254 -14.70 -36.26 -20.51
N VAL A 255 -15.70 -35.45 -20.10
CA VAL A 255 -17.01 -35.95 -19.64
C VAL A 255 -18.13 -35.30 -20.47
N GLN A 256 -19.04 -36.11 -21.00
CA GLN A 256 -20.29 -35.66 -21.60
C GLN A 256 -21.48 -36.09 -20.73
N GLN A 257 -22.32 -35.14 -20.33
CA GLN A 257 -23.65 -35.45 -19.82
C GLN A 257 -24.62 -35.56 -21.01
N VAL A 258 -25.44 -36.61 -21.00
CA VAL A 258 -26.37 -36.94 -22.09
C VAL A 258 -27.81 -36.81 -21.61
N GLY A 259 -28.12 -37.31 -20.41
CA GLY A 259 -29.40 -37.09 -19.72
C GLY A 259 -30.64 -37.61 -20.46
N ALA A 260 -30.48 -38.54 -21.41
CA ALA A 260 -31.53 -38.96 -22.32
C ALA A 260 -32.12 -40.33 -21.94
N GLU A 261 -33.43 -40.46 -22.14
CA GLU A 261 -34.22 -41.64 -21.78
C GLU A 261 -33.98 -42.79 -22.76
N LEU A 262 -33.73 -43.99 -22.24
CA LEU A 262 -33.66 -45.23 -23.02
C LEU A 262 -35.07 -45.75 -23.27
N LEU A 263 -35.41 -45.93 -24.55
CA LEU A 263 -36.70 -46.44 -25.00
C LEU A 263 -36.67 -47.97 -25.10
N ASP A 264 -37.76 -48.61 -24.68
CA ASP A 264 -37.85 -50.06 -24.49
C ASP A 264 -37.88 -50.85 -25.82
N GLY A 265 -36.94 -51.80 -25.95
CA GLY A 265 -37.15 -53.01 -26.74
C GLY A 265 -37.22 -52.90 -28.26
N GLN A 266 -36.47 -51.99 -28.89
CA GLN A 266 -36.34 -51.91 -30.35
C GLN A 266 -34.89 -51.62 -30.80
N PRO A 267 -34.19 -52.53 -31.50
CA PRO A 267 -32.75 -52.37 -31.82
C PRO A 267 -32.44 -51.22 -32.79
N ALA A 268 -33.44 -50.73 -33.52
CA ALA A 268 -33.35 -49.57 -34.38
C ALA A 268 -33.28 -48.24 -33.60
N PHE A 269 -33.80 -48.21 -32.37
CA PHE A 269 -33.72 -47.05 -31.49
C PHE A 269 -32.47 -47.16 -30.62
N TYR A 270 -31.75 -46.05 -30.52
CA TYR A 270 -30.55 -45.93 -29.72
C TYR A 270 -30.48 -44.51 -29.17
N VAL A 271 -29.91 -44.37 -27.98
CA VAL A 271 -29.44 -43.06 -27.51
C VAL A 271 -27.96 -42.99 -27.83
N SER A 272 -27.52 -41.85 -28.35
CA SER A 272 -26.11 -41.56 -28.56
C SER A 272 -25.67 -40.35 -27.76
N GLY A 273 -24.38 -40.31 -27.42
CA GLY A 273 -23.70 -39.15 -26.89
C GLY A 273 -22.37 -38.96 -27.63
N GLU A 274 -22.08 -37.73 -28.04
CA GLU A 274 -20.81 -37.36 -28.66
C GLU A 274 -19.94 -36.57 -27.68
N LEU A 275 -18.63 -36.81 -27.70
CA LEU A 275 -17.64 -36.16 -26.86
C LEU A 275 -16.37 -35.88 -27.68
N THR A 276 -16.03 -34.61 -27.85
CA THR A 276 -14.82 -34.22 -28.58
C THR A 276 -13.61 -34.14 -27.64
N VAL A 277 -12.64 -35.03 -27.85
CA VAL A 277 -11.36 -35.01 -27.14
C VAL A 277 -10.37 -34.10 -27.91
N PRO A 278 -9.69 -33.14 -27.25
CA PRO A 278 -8.71 -32.26 -27.90
C PRO A 278 -7.41 -33.01 -28.25
N ALA A 279 -6.46 -32.30 -28.86
CA ALA A 279 -5.11 -32.84 -29.08
C ALA A 279 -4.35 -32.91 -27.75
N LEU A 280 -3.81 -34.09 -27.42
CA LEU A 280 -3.09 -34.40 -26.17
C LEU A 280 -1.70 -35.00 -26.43
N GLY A 281 -1.51 -35.62 -27.60
CA GLY A 281 -0.29 -36.35 -27.95
C GLY A 281 -0.34 -37.82 -27.51
N SER A 282 0.82 -38.49 -27.54
CA SER A 282 0.95 -39.93 -27.32
C SER A 282 0.33 -40.43 -26.01
N THR A 283 -0.79 -41.16 -26.12
CA THR A 283 -1.39 -41.86 -24.97
C THR A 283 -0.57 -43.06 -24.49
N GLU A 284 -0.74 -43.42 -23.22
CA GLU A 284 -0.34 -44.71 -22.65
C GLU A 284 -1.52 -45.67 -22.44
N LEU A 285 -2.69 -45.10 -22.13
CA LEU A 285 -3.96 -45.80 -21.92
C LEU A 285 -5.13 -44.85 -22.25
N VAL A 286 -6.18 -45.40 -22.86
CA VAL A 286 -7.48 -44.75 -23.00
C VAL A 286 -8.51 -45.63 -22.28
N GLU A 287 -9.36 -45.01 -21.47
CA GLU A 287 -10.44 -45.67 -20.72
C GLU A 287 -11.78 -44.99 -21.04
N ILE A 288 -12.89 -45.72 -20.94
CA ILE A 288 -14.24 -45.15 -21.09
C ILE A 288 -15.06 -45.43 -19.83
N ASP A 289 -15.49 -44.39 -19.12
CA ASP A 289 -16.52 -44.50 -18.09
C ASP A 289 -17.92 -44.47 -18.70
N VAL A 290 -18.86 -45.19 -18.09
CA VAL A 290 -20.30 -45.04 -18.31
C VAL A 290 -21.04 -44.85 -16.99
N ASP A 291 -22.16 -44.14 -17.03
CA ASP A 291 -23.15 -44.03 -15.94
C ASP A 291 -24.55 -44.11 -16.57
N ILE A 292 -25.18 -45.28 -16.46
CA ILE A 292 -26.47 -45.62 -17.08
C ILE A 292 -27.34 -46.34 -16.04
N ASP A 293 -28.60 -45.91 -15.89
CA ASP A 293 -29.63 -46.70 -15.22
C ASP A 293 -30.51 -47.40 -16.25
N ASN A 294 -30.95 -48.62 -15.97
CA ASN A 294 -31.92 -49.40 -16.78
C ASN A 294 -32.67 -50.38 -15.89
N SER A 295 -33.82 -50.93 -16.31
CA SER A 295 -34.53 -51.92 -15.46
C SER A 295 -33.71 -53.22 -15.28
N ASP A 296 -33.06 -53.68 -16.34
CA ASP A 296 -32.06 -54.74 -16.34
C ASP A 296 -30.89 -54.34 -17.26
N VAL A 297 -29.73 -54.07 -16.68
CA VAL A 297 -28.52 -53.77 -17.46
C VAL A 297 -27.98 -54.99 -18.20
N SER A 298 -28.46 -56.21 -17.94
CA SER A 298 -28.05 -57.40 -18.70
C SER A 298 -28.57 -57.39 -20.14
N GLN A 299 -29.62 -56.60 -20.44
CA GLN A 299 -30.18 -56.44 -21.78
C GLN A 299 -29.53 -55.32 -22.61
N LEU A 300 -28.64 -54.50 -22.03
CA LEU A 300 -27.98 -53.43 -22.76
C LEU A 300 -26.93 -53.94 -23.76
N LYS A 301 -26.83 -53.28 -24.91
CA LYS A 301 -25.61 -53.25 -25.74
C LYS A 301 -25.07 -51.81 -25.74
N ILE A 302 -23.79 -51.66 -25.43
CA ILE A 302 -23.08 -50.39 -25.44
C ILE A 302 -21.94 -50.49 -26.47
N GLU A 303 -21.99 -49.61 -27.46
CA GLU A 303 -21.05 -49.55 -28.58
C GLU A 303 -20.34 -48.19 -28.56
N ALA A 304 -19.03 -48.17 -28.73
CA ALA A 304 -18.24 -46.95 -28.87
C ALA A 304 -17.67 -46.85 -30.29
N THR A 305 -17.71 -45.66 -30.87
CA THR A 305 -16.99 -45.34 -32.11
C THR A 305 -15.88 -44.35 -31.78
N ASP A 306 -14.64 -44.70 -32.17
CA ASP A 306 -13.48 -43.83 -31.99
C ASP A 306 -13.34 -42.79 -33.12
N PRO A 307 -12.47 -41.76 -32.98
CA PRO A 307 -12.30 -40.71 -34.00
C PRO A 307 -11.76 -41.17 -35.35
N ALA A 308 -11.32 -42.44 -35.47
CA ALA A 308 -10.91 -43.06 -36.73
C ALA A 308 -12.03 -43.91 -37.36
N GLY A 309 -13.21 -43.98 -36.73
CA GLY A 309 -14.38 -44.72 -37.20
C GLY A 309 -14.40 -46.20 -36.79
N ASN A 310 -13.50 -46.66 -35.91
CA ASN A 310 -13.53 -48.05 -35.45
C ASN A 310 -14.65 -48.23 -34.41
N LEU A 311 -15.46 -49.27 -34.58
CA LEU A 311 -16.52 -49.66 -33.65
C LEU A 311 -15.99 -50.68 -32.63
N LEU A 312 -16.26 -50.44 -31.34
CA LEU A 312 -15.98 -51.34 -30.24
C LEU A 312 -17.29 -51.67 -29.51
N THR A 313 -17.57 -52.95 -29.23
CA THR A 313 -18.64 -53.30 -28.29
C THR A 313 -18.06 -53.27 -26.89
N LEU A 314 -18.26 -52.19 -26.14
CA LEU A 314 -17.79 -52.11 -24.75
C LEU A 314 -18.49 -53.15 -23.88
N TYR A 315 -19.81 -53.30 -24.05
CA TYR A 315 -20.65 -54.15 -23.22
C TYR A 315 -21.79 -54.76 -24.03
N ASN A 316 -22.13 -56.02 -23.77
CA ASN A 316 -23.19 -56.75 -24.48
C ASN A 316 -24.03 -57.61 -23.50
N GLY A 317 -24.33 -57.07 -22.33
CA GLY A 317 -24.93 -57.83 -21.22
C GLY A 317 -23.90 -58.60 -20.40
N GLY A 318 -24.40 -59.48 -19.53
CA GLY A 318 -23.58 -60.43 -18.76
C GLY A 318 -23.63 -60.27 -17.24
N VAL A 319 -24.13 -59.14 -16.72
CA VAL A 319 -24.44 -58.96 -15.29
C VAL A 319 -25.84 -58.39 -15.11
N THR A 320 -26.60 -58.92 -14.15
CA THR A 320 -27.93 -58.43 -13.80
C THR A 320 -27.85 -57.31 -12.77
N GLY A 321 -28.73 -56.31 -12.90
CA GLY A 321 -28.77 -55.15 -12.01
C GLY A 321 -29.47 -53.95 -12.65
N THR A 322 -29.72 -52.90 -11.87
CA THR A 322 -30.50 -51.71 -12.29
C THR A 322 -29.66 -50.49 -12.66
N SER A 323 -28.33 -50.57 -12.55
CA SER A 323 -27.41 -49.52 -12.98
C SER A 323 -26.05 -50.10 -13.37
N LEU A 324 -25.43 -49.49 -14.39
CA LEU A 324 -24.11 -49.84 -14.90
C LEU A 324 -23.22 -48.60 -14.83
N LYS A 325 -22.41 -48.53 -13.77
CA LYS A 325 -21.45 -47.45 -13.53
C LYS A 325 -20.04 -48.01 -13.40
N THR A 326 -19.33 -48.10 -14.51
CA THR A 326 -18.01 -48.77 -14.60
C THR A 326 -17.07 -48.09 -15.60
N THR A 327 -15.82 -48.56 -15.63
CA THR A 327 -14.72 -48.05 -16.46
C THR A 327 -14.16 -49.20 -17.31
N PHE A 328 -14.19 -49.04 -18.63
CA PHE A 328 -13.65 -50.01 -19.60
C PHE A 328 -12.26 -49.56 -20.09
N PRO A 329 -11.26 -50.45 -20.26
CA PRO A 329 -11.26 -51.88 -19.94
C PRO A 329 -10.90 -52.20 -18.47
N THR A 330 -10.54 -51.19 -17.67
CA THR A 330 -9.75 -51.38 -16.42
C THR A 330 -10.53 -51.93 -15.23
N LYS A 331 -11.84 -51.69 -15.14
CA LYS A 331 -12.73 -52.30 -14.12
C LYS A 331 -13.67 -53.35 -14.72
N THR A 332 -14.00 -53.21 -16.00
CA THR A 332 -14.82 -54.17 -16.74
C THR A 332 -14.20 -54.38 -18.11
N PRO A 333 -13.90 -55.62 -18.53
CA PRO A 333 -13.37 -55.90 -19.86
C PRO A 333 -14.29 -55.39 -20.97
N ILE A 334 -13.69 -54.95 -22.08
CA ILE A 334 -14.40 -54.66 -23.33
C ILE A 334 -14.88 -55.99 -23.92
N ALA A 335 -16.16 -56.06 -24.32
CA ALA A 335 -16.73 -57.30 -24.85
C ALA A 335 -16.18 -57.66 -26.25
N GLU A 336 -16.04 -56.69 -27.16
CA GLU A 336 -15.48 -56.88 -28.51
C GLU A 336 -14.65 -55.65 -28.94
N GLY A 337 -13.41 -55.88 -29.38
CA GLY A 337 -12.43 -54.83 -29.73
C GLY A 337 -11.45 -54.51 -28.60
N SER A 338 -10.57 -53.52 -28.78
CA SER A 338 -9.70 -52.99 -27.72
C SER A 338 -9.31 -51.52 -27.97
N LEU A 339 -9.14 -50.76 -26.88
CA LEU A 339 -8.60 -49.40 -26.89
C LEU A 339 -7.06 -49.36 -26.91
N ASP A 340 -6.36 -50.49 -26.74
CA ASP A 340 -4.89 -50.57 -26.77
C ASP A 340 -4.30 -50.03 -28.09
N GLY A 341 -5.07 -50.11 -29.18
CA GLY A 341 -4.71 -49.57 -30.50
C GLY A 341 -4.49 -48.05 -30.52
N TRP A 342 -4.87 -47.32 -29.47
CA TRP A 342 -4.61 -45.88 -29.30
C TRP A 342 -3.27 -45.56 -28.60
N LYS A 343 -2.63 -46.54 -27.97
CA LYS A 343 -1.35 -46.37 -27.29
C LYS A 343 -0.27 -45.88 -28.27
N GLY A 344 0.43 -44.81 -27.92
CA GLY A 344 1.39 -44.13 -28.80
C GLY A 344 0.78 -43.13 -29.81
N LYS A 345 -0.55 -43.01 -29.89
CA LYS A 345 -1.27 -42.08 -30.78
C LYS A 345 -1.92 -40.94 -30.00
N ASP A 346 -2.34 -39.89 -30.70
CA ASP A 346 -3.13 -38.76 -30.18
C ASP A 346 -4.64 -39.09 -30.32
N PRO A 347 -5.45 -39.15 -29.23
CA PRO A 347 -6.82 -39.66 -29.25
C PRO A 347 -7.85 -38.60 -29.68
N LYS A 348 -7.38 -37.63 -30.46
CA LYS A 348 -8.05 -36.38 -30.82
C LYS A 348 -9.24 -36.64 -31.75
N GLY A 349 -10.36 -35.98 -31.43
CA GLY A 349 -11.56 -35.92 -32.27
C GLY A 349 -12.80 -36.38 -31.52
N THR A 350 -13.88 -36.59 -32.26
CA THR A 350 -15.18 -36.97 -31.70
C THR A 350 -15.23 -38.46 -31.41
N TRP A 351 -15.38 -38.79 -30.14
CA TRP A 351 -15.77 -40.13 -29.67
C TRP A 351 -17.29 -40.15 -29.54
N MET A 352 -17.93 -41.21 -30.04
CA MET A 352 -19.38 -41.41 -29.91
C MET A 352 -19.65 -42.66 -29.09
N LEU A 353 -20.53 -42.57 -28.10
CA LEU A 353 -21.09 -43.73 -27.42
C LEU A 353 -22.55 -43.93 -27.85
N ILE A 354 -22.91 -45.17 -28.14
CA ILE A 354 -24.26 -45.63 -28.52
C ILE A 354 -24.73 -46.62 -27.46
N VAL A 355 -25.92 -46.40 -26.92
CA VAL A 355 -26.60 -47.30 -25.97
C VAL A 355 -27.89 -47.81 -26.59
N ARG A 356 -28.09 -49.12 -26.58
CA ARG A 356 -29.30 -49.82 -27.04
C ARG A 356 -29.80 -50.76 -25.94
N ASP A 357 -31.12 -50.89 -25.82
CA ASP A 357 -31.71 -52.08 -25.20
C ASP A 357 -31.98 -53.15 -26.26
N LYS A 358 -31.72 -54.41 -25.93
CA LYS A 358 -31.90 -55.57 -26.80
C LYS A 358 -33.27 -56.24 -26.65
N VAL A 359 -33.98 -56.06 -25.53
CA VAL A 359 -35.16 -56.85 -25.19
C VAL A 359 -36.34 -55.95 -24.82
N LYS A 360 -37.53 -56.32 -25.28
CA LYS A 360 -38.75 -55.60 -24.89
C LYS A 360 -39.30 -56.11 -23.56
N MET A 361 -39.38 -55.23 -22.57
CA MET A 361 -40.07 -55.47 -21.30
C MET A 361 -41.59 -55.58 -21.53
N ALA A 362 -42.18 -56.69 -21.10
CA ALA A 362 -43.58 -57.04 -21.43
C ALA A 362 -44.62 -56.01 -20.95
N ASN A 363 -44.29 -55.24 -19.90
CA ASN A 363 -45.20 -54.30 -19.21
C ASN A 363 -44.60 -52.89 -19.04
N SER A 364 -43.63 -52.47 -19.88
CA SER A 364 -43.04 -51.13 -19.76
C SER A 364 -43.99 -50.02 -20.27
N ASN A 365 -43.74 -48.78 -19.83
CA ASN A 365 -44.39 -47.58 -20.37
C ASN A 365 -43.67 -47.04 -21.63
N GLY A 366 -42.90 -47.87 -22.34
CA GLY A 366 -42.08 -47.48 -23.50
C GLY A 366 -40.74 -46.81 -23.14
N LYS A 367 -40.44 -46.65 -21.85
CA LYS A 367 -39.19 -46.13 -21.29
C LYS A 367 -38.68 -47.09 -20.23
N ASP A 368 -37.38 -47.38 -20.23
CA ASP A 368 -36.79 -48.41 -19.36
C ASP A 368 -35.52 -47.97 -18.60
N GLY A 369 -34.87 -46.89 -19.04
CA GLY A 369 -33.64 -46.40 -18.44
C GLY A 369 -33.28 -44.95 -18.78
N ILE A 370 -32.13 -44.49 -18.30
CA ILE A 370 -31.56 -43.16 -18.58
C ILE A 370 -30.05 -43.31 -18.79
N PHE A 371 -29.56 -42.86 -19.95
CA PHE A 371 -28.13 -42.66 -20.18
C PHE A 371 -27.72 -41.30 -19.61
N LYS A 372 -27.12 -41.29 -18.42
CA LYS A 372 -26.79 -40.05 -17.70
C LYS A 372 -25.56 -39.37 -18.30
N SER A 373 -24.45 -40.10 -18.40
CA SER A 373 -23.17 -39.57 -18.86
C SER A 373 -22.20 -40.67 -19.29
N PHE A 374 -21.26 -40.32 -20.16
CA PHE A 374 -20.04 -41.10 -20.39
C PHE A 374 -18.81 -40.19 -20.32
N ALA A 375 -17.64 -40.78 -20.14
CA ALA A 375 -16.38 -40.06 -20.15
C ALA A 375 -15.29 -40.83 -20.88
N VAL A 376 -14.48 -40.16 -21.68
CA VAL A 376 -13.22 -40.70 -22.21
C VAL A 376 -12.10 -40.19 -21.31
N ARG A 377 -11.44 -41.11 -20.59
CA ARG A 377 -10.22 -40.81 -19.84
C ARG A 377 -9.01 -41.09 -20.69
N VAL A 378 -8.07 -40.16 -20.69
CA VAL A 378 -6.80 -40.32 -21.40
C VAL A 378 -5.67 -40.20 -20.40
N GLN A 379 -4.89 -41.28 -20.28
CA GLN A 379 -3.56 -41.24 -19.68
C GLN A 379 -2.55 -41.02 -20.81
N TYR A 380 -1.79 -39.92 -20.77
CA TYR A 380 -0.83 -39.57 -21.82
C TYR A 380 0.48 -39.06 -21.25
N LYS A 381 1.55 -39.24 -22.03
CA LYS A 381 2.80 -38.51 -21.82
C LYS A 381 2.67 -37.18 -22.54
N ALA A 382 3.13 -36.10 -21.91
CA ALA A 382 3.19 -34.78 -22.52
C ALA A 382 4.24 -34.71 -23.65
N GLN A 383 3.95 -35.36 -24.78
CA GLN A 383 4.77 -35.32 -26.01
C GLN A 383 4.46 -34.07 -26.83
N GLY A 384 4.59 -32.92 -26.17
CA GLY A 384 4.37 -31.60 -26.73
C GLY A 384 5.00 -30.56 -25.81
N LYS A 385 5.73 -29.62 -26.41
CA LYS A 385 6.41 -28.53 -25.69
C LYS A 385 5.43 -27.82 -24.73
N MET A 386 5.88 -27.44 -23.54
CA MET A 386 5.22 -26.35 -22.82
C MET A 386 5.18 -25.14 -23.76
N GLN A 387 3.98 -24.63 -24.05
CA GLN A 387 3.82 -23.48 -24.96
C GLN A 387 4.20 -22.18 -24.26
N VAL A 388 5.51 -21.94 -24.13
CA VAL A 388 6.01 -20.57 -23.98
C VAL A 388 5.62 -19.82 -25.25
N LYS A 389 4.84 -18.75 -25.11
CA LYS A 389 4.24 -17.98 -26.23
C LYS A 389 5.25 -17.06 -26.97
N SER A 390 6.52 -17.43 -26.90
CA SER A 390 7.70 -16.74 -27.44
C SER A 390 8.94 -17.58 -27.15
N ASP A 391 10.06 -17.19 -27.73
CA ASP A 391 11.12 -18.13 -28.04
C ASP A 391 12.14 -18.37 -26.89
N LEU A 392 12.92 -19.47 -26.90
CA LEU A 392 13.84 -19.91 -25.81
C LEU A 392 14.96 -20.89 -26.27
N VAL A 393 16.26 -20.49 -26.35
CA VAL A 393 17.37 -21.30 -26.97
C VAL A 393 18.74 -21.17 -26.26
N GLY A 394 19.78 -21.84 -26.79
CA GLY A 394 21.16 -21.84 -26.29
C GLY A 394 22.26 -21.42 -27.30
N PRO A 395 23.22 -22.29 -27.63
CA PRO A 395 24.65 -21.97 -27.36
C PRO A 395 25.35 -21.03 -28.36
N ASP A 396 24.88 -20.98 -29.61
CA ASP A 396 25.64 -20.43 -30.73
C ASP A 396 25.27 -18.98 -31.10
N ALA A 397 24.68 -18.26 -30.15
CA ALA A 397 24.50 -16.80 -30.15
C ALA A 397 23.63 -16.18 -31.27
N MET A 398 22.46 -16.76 -31.56
CA MET A 398 21.30 -15.97 -32.02
C MET A 398 20.05 -16.23 -31.16
N PRO A 399 19.17 -15.23 -30.99
CA PRO A 399 18.32 -15.14 -29.81
C PRO A 399 16.96 -15.80 -29.98
N TYR A 400 16.32 -16.04 -28.84
CA TYR A 400 15.01 -16.66 -28.73
C TYR A 400 14.49 -16.16 -27.36
N THR A 401 13.49 -15.26 -27.36
CA THR A 401 13.54 -14.02 -26.57
C THR A 401 12.80 -13.94 -25.22
N ARG A 402 12.20 -15.00 -24.66
CA ARG A 402 11.64 -14.95 -23.28
C ARG A 402 11.79 -16.25 -22.49
N MET A 403 12.84 -16.35 -21.68
CA MET A 403 12.91 -17.35 -20.60
C MET A 403 11.91 -17.01 -19.47
N ARG A 404 10.67 -17.47 -19.60
CA ARG A 404 9.74 -17.52 -18.48
C ARG A 404 10.17 -18.63 -17.52
N SER A 405 11.17 -18.34 -16.68
CA SER A 405 11.54 -19.23 -15.58
C SER A 405 10.35 -19.37 -14.64
N ALA A 406 9.90 -20.61 -14.44
CA ALA A 406 8.90 -20.96 -13.46
C ALA A 406 9.46 -22.14 -12.66
N VAL A 407 9.82 -21.86 -11.42
CA VAL A 407 10.16 -22.86 -10.41
C VAL A 407 9.08 -22.74 -9.36
N ASP A 408 8.09 -23.64 -9.40
CA ASP A 408 6.89 -23.67 -8.54
C ASP A 408 7.25 -24.14 -7.12
N ASP A 409 8.23 -23.49 -6.51
CA ASP A 409 8.83 -23.93 -5.26
C ASP A 409 8.05 -23.45 -4.03
N ALA A 410 8.01 -24.30 -3.01
CA ALA A 410 7.45 -23.97 -1.70
C ALA A 410 8.52 -23.26 -0.87
N LEU A 411 8.80 -22.00 -1.21
CA LEU A 411 9.87 -21.21 -0.62
C LEU A 411 9.58 -20.96 0.87
N ALA A 412 10.41 -21.55 1.74
CA ALA A 412 10.34 -21.32 3.19
C ALA A 412 10.78 -19.89 3.55
N ASP A 413 10.44 -19.43 4.76
CA ASP A 413 10.81 -18.09 5.23
C ASP A 413 12.34 -17.89 5.27
N GLY A 414 12.79 -16.70 4.90
CA GLY A 414 14.22 -16.37 4.77
C GLY A 414 14.96 -17.07 3.61
N LYS A 415 14.29 -17.85 2.76
CA LYS A 415 14.90 -18.49 1.57
C LYS A 415 14.69 -17.66 0.31
N SER A 416 15.52 -17.89 -0.70
CA SER A 416 15.55 -17.12 -1.96
C SER A 416 15.56 -18.00 -3.21
N LEU A 417 14.57 -17.82 -4.09
CA LEU A 417 14.62 -18.32 -5.46
C LEU A 417 15.49 -17.37 -6.29
N THR A 418 16.52 -17.87 -6.99
CA THR A 418 17.53 -17.02 -7.67
C THR A 418 17.78 -17.46 -9.10
N VAL A 419 17.73 -16.51 -10.02
CA VAL A 419 18.09 -16.65 -11.44
C VAL A 419 19.41 -15.92 -11.68
N LYS A 420 20.34 -16.56 -12.39
CA LYS A 420 21.58 -15.95 -12.89
C LYS A 420 21.57 -15.95 -14.42
N THR A 421 22.00 -14.85 -15.01
CA THR A 421 22.10 -14.68 -16.47
C THR A 421 23.55 -14.42 -16.88
N ASN A 422 23.98 -15.04 -17.97
CA ASN A 422 25.32 -14.87 -18.51
C ASN A 422 25.33 -13.70 -19.50
N GLY A 423 25.49 -12.46 -19.01
CA GLY A 423 25.63 -11.30 -19.92
C GLY A 423 25.63 -9.90 -19.28
N GLY A 424 25.04 -9.71 -18.10
CA GLY A 424 25.06 -8.41 -17.41
C GLY A 424 24.22 -7.29 -18.05
N ALA A 425 23.51 -7.56 -19.14
CA ALA A 425 22.51 -6.66 -19.73
C ALA A 425 21.28 -6.49 -18.81
N PRO A 426 20.51 -5.39 -18.92
CA PRO A 426 19.42 -5.09 -17.98
C PRO A 426 18.32 -6.15 -17.96
N LEU A 427 17.87 -6.48 -16.75
CA LEU A 427 16.84 -7.49 -16.47
C LEU A 427 15.59 -6.83 -15.89
N VAL A 428 14.43 -7.09 -16.48
CA VAL A 428 13.12 -6.78 -15.88
C VAL A 428 12.53 -8.08 -15.35
N ALA A 429 12.51 -8.21 -14.02
CA ALA A 429 12.04 -9.41 -13.33
C ALA A 429 10.68 -9.18 -12.65
N GLN A 430 9.83 -10.19 -12.69
CA GLN A 430 8.51 -10.20 -12.06
C GLN A 430 8.35 -11.43 -11.17
N GLY A 431 8.09 -11.22 -9.87
CA GLY A 431 7.67 -12.30 -8.98
C GLY A 431 6.17 -12.56 -9.12
N TRP A 432 5.73 -13.77 -8.78
CA TRP A 432 4.32 -14.16 -8.69
C TRP A 432 4.11 -15.06 -7.46
N LEU A 433 2.92 -15.00 -6.85
CA LEU A 433 2.53 -15.75 -5.65
C LEU A 433 1.25 -16.56 -5.91
N TRP A 434 1.14 -17.75 -5.34
CA TRP A 434 -0.09 -18.54 -5.41
C TRP A 434 -1.04 -18.19 -4.26
N ASP A 435 -2.19 -17.58 -4.59
CA ASP A 435 -3.25 -17.34 -3.62
C ASP A 435 -4.10 -18.62 -3.45
N LYS A 436 -4.06 -19.19 -2.24
CA LYS A 436 -4.83 -20.40 -1.89
C LYS A 436 -6.34 -20.17 -1.75
N SER A 437 -6.77 -18.93 -1.51
CA SER A 437 -8.18 -18.56 -1.37
C SER A 437 -8.84 -18.24 -2.72
N LEU A 438 -8.07 -17.69 -3.65
CA LEU A 438 -8.50 -17.40 -5.03
C LEU A 438 -8.14 -18.51 -6.03
N ASN A 439 -7.33 -19.50 -5.62
CA ASN A 439 -6.84 -20.62 -6.43
C ASN A 439 -6.19 -20.16 -7.76
N THR A 440 -5.35 -19.12 -7.68
CA THR A 440 -4.73 -18.47 -8.84
C THR A 440 -3.37 -17.86 -8.51
N TRP A 441 -2.60 -17.53 -9.55
CA TRP A 441 -1.37 -16.74 -9.43
C TRP A 441 -1.69 -15.24 -9.45
N ILE A 442 -1.08 -14.48 -8.54
CA ILE A 442 -1.11 -13.01 -8.48
C ILE A 442 0.32 -12.46 -8.65
N GLU A 443 0.49 -11.29 -9.27
CA GLU A 443 1.82 -10.67 -9.37
C GLU A 443 2.33 -10.27 -7.97
N ALA A 444 3.57 -10.65 -7.66
CA ALA A 444 4.30 -10.10 -6.53
C ALA A 444 4.83 -8.73 -6.95
N ASN A 445 4.11 -7.67 -6.55
CA ASN A 445 4.34 -6.28 -6.99
C ASN A 445 5.83 -5.94 -7.13
N THR A 446 6.22 -5.56 -8.34
CA THR A 446 7.60 -5.72 -8.80
C THR A 446 8.43 -4.49 -8.46
N GLY A 447 8.90 -4.46 -7.21
CA GLY A 447 9.78 -3.42 -6.66
C GLY A 447 11.19 -3.37 -7.28
N ALA A 448 11.29 -3.30 -8.61
CA ALA A 448 12.51 -3.09 -9.36
C ALA A 448 13.01 -1.64 -9.17
N SER A 449 13.70 -1.44 -8.04
CA SER A 449 14.32 -0.22 -7.51
C SER A 449 14.40 1.01 -8.44
N SER A 450 13.51 1.99 -8.20
CA SER A 450 13.86 3.41 -8.35
C SER A 450 13.18 4.23 -7.23
N THR A 451 13.94 4.49 -6.16
CA THR A 451 13.51 5.16 -4.90
C THR A 451 12.43 4.43 -4.09
N GLY A 452 12.55 4.46 -2.76
CA GLY A 452 11.65 3.75 -1.83
C GLY A 452 10.31 4.45 -1.63
N GLY A 453 9.45 4.44 -2.65
CA GLY A 453 8.11 5.03 -2.62
C GLY A 453 7.01 4.05 -2.17
N CYS A 454 5.95 4.61 -1.59
CA CYS A 454 4.74 3.89 -1.17
C CYS A 454 3.54 4.31 -2.06
N PRO A 455 3.16 3.57 -3.12
CA PRO A 455 2.00 3.83 -3.97
C PRO A 455 0.71 4.35 -3.29
N ALA A 456 0.15 3.65 -2.30
CA ALA A 456 -1.03 4.10 -1.55
C ALA A 456 -0.77 5.34 -0.66
N CYS A 457 0.49 5.66 -0.37
CA CYS A 457 0.90 6.93 0.24
C CYS A 457 0.91 8.12 -0.75
N GLY A 458 0.49 7.91 -1.99
CA GLY A 458 0.10 8.97 -2.91
C GLY A 458 1.23 9.68 -3.65
N THR A 459 0.84 10.72 -4.37
CA THR A 459 1.67 11.44 -5.36
C THR A 459 2.58 12.52 -4.77
N GLY A 460 2.37 12.93 -3.51
CA GLY A 460 3.12 14.03 -2.90
C GLY A 460 2.77 15.42 -3.47
N LYS A 461 1.63 15.53 -4.18
CA LYS A 461 1.14 16.74 -4.87
C LYS A 461 0.97 17.95 -3.93
N ASP A 462 0.61 17.70 -2.66
CA ASP A 462 0.30 18.73 -1.67
C ASP A 462 1.55 19.22 -0.91
N GLY A 463 2.75 18.77 -1.33
CA GLY A 463 4.03 19.23 -0.79
C GLY A 463 4.35 18.67 0.59
N ASP A 464 5.07 19.43 1.41
CA ASP A 464 5.47 19.05 2.76
C ASP A 464 4.60 19.78 3.80
N TYR A 465 3.93 19.04 4.68
CA TYR A 465 3.14 19.60 5.76
C TYR A 465 3.96 19.63 7.05
N ASN A 466 4.37 20.83 7.49
CA ASN A 466 5.23 21.03 8.66
C ASN A 466 4.61 22.07 9.59
N ALA A 467 3.74 21.63 10.50
CA ALA A 467 3.06 22.51 11.44
C ALA A 467 4.01 22.91 12.59
N THR A 468 4.47 24.16 12.56
CA THR A 468 5.35 24.79 13.57
C THR A 468 4.62 25.76 14.49
N GLY A 469 3.30 25.90 14.34
CA GLY A 469 2.41 26.74 15.16
C GLY A 469 0.96 26.31 14.94
N ASN A 470 0.07 26.67 15.86
CA ASN A 470 -1.32 26.17 15.84
C ASN A 470 -2.04 26.53 14.54
N ALA A 471 -2.73 25.55 13.96
CA ALA A 471 -3.32 25.66 12.63
C ALA A 471 -4.64 24.88 12.53
N ASN A 472 -5.49 25.26 11.57
CA ASN A 472 -6.66 24.48 11.20
C ASN A 472 -6.39 23.72 9.89
N LEU A 473 -6.83 22.47 9.82
CA LEU A 473 -6.85 21.66 8.61
C LEU A 473 -8.31 21.30 8.28
N ALA A 474 -8.72 21.35 7.01
CA ALA A 474 -10.05 20.90 6.62
C ALA A 474 -10.06 19.37 6.44
N GLY A 475 -11.18 18.71 6.73
CA GLY A 475 -11.40 17.31 6.39
C GLY A 475 -11.41 17.08 4.87
N GLY A 476 -10.91 15.94 4.41
CA GLY A 476 -10.68 15.64 2.99
C GLY A 476 -9.41 14.81 2.77
N THR A 477 -9.04 14.58 1.52
CA THR A 477 -7.90 13.73 1.15
C THR A 477 -6.69 14.54 0.67
N TYR A 478 -5.57 14.42 1.38
CA TYR A 478 -4.29 15.06 1.09
C TYR A 478 -3.20 14.02 0.79
N GLU A 479 -2.25 14.37 -0.06
CA GLU A 479 -1.12 13.57 -0.52
C GLU A 479 0.18 14.38 -0.37
N PHE A 480 0.79 14.29 0.82
CA PHE A 480 2.02 14.99 1.17
C PHE A 480 3.27 14.14 0.87
N LYS A 481 4.42 14.81 0.76
CA LYS A 481 5.76 14.18 0.73
C LYS A 481 6.19 13.79 2.14
N SER A 482 6.14 14.74 3.08
CA SER A 482 6.27 14.51 4.53
C SER A 482 5.13 15.19 5.30
N PHE A 483 4.82 14.66 6.48
CA PHE A 483 3.84 15.23 7.40
C PHE A 483 4.46 15.30 8.79
N THR A 484 4.48 16.48 9.40
CA THR A 484 5.07 16.74 10.72
C THR A 484 4.22 17.74 11.49
N ILE A 485 3.85 17.39 12.72
CA ILE A 485 3.32 18.31 13.73
C ILE A 485 4.30 18.35 14.89
N LYS A 486 4.91 19.52 15.15
CA LYS A 486 5.95 19.65 16.19
C LYS A 486 5.38 19.67 17.60
N GLU A 487 6.20 19.32 18.59
CA GLU A 487 5.85 19.41 20.02
C GLU A 487 5.25 20.78 20.37
N GLY A 488 4.18 20.77 21.16
CA GLY A 488 3.44 21.97 21.58
C GLY A 488 2.50 22.58 20.54
N VAL A 489 2.51 22.10 19.29
CA VAL A 489 1.61 22.56 18.22
C VAL A 489 0.32 21.75 18.20
N THR A 490 -0.83 22.41 18.09
CA THR A 490 -2.13 21.77 17.82
C THR A 490 -2.59 22.07 16.40
N VAL A 491 -2.82 21.03 15.61
CA VAL A 491 -3.56 21.08 14.34
C VAL A 491 -4.99 20.62 14.59
N THR A 492 -5.94 21.54 14.50
CA THR A 492 -7.37 21.26 14.67
C THR A 492 -8.01 20.93 13.33
N VAL A 493 -8.63 19.76 13.22
CA VAL A 493 -9.33 19.33 12.01
C VAL A 493 -10.77 19.87 12.03
N THR A 494 -11.24 20.35 10.88
CA THR A 494 -12.48 21.12 10.74
C THR A 494 -13.32 20.62 9.56
N GLY A 495 -14.62 20.91 9.57
CA GLY A 495 -15.54 20.49 8.51
C GLY A 495 -16.15 19.10 8.69
N SER A 496 -17.05 18.73 7.77
CA SER A 496 -17.94 17.56 7.85
C SER A 496 -17.48 16.33 7.07
N THR A 497 -16.18 16.25 6.75
CA THR A 497 -15.56 15.18 5.95
C THR A 497 -14.46 14.47 6.76
N PRO A 498 -14.37 13.13 6.73
CA PRO A 498 -13.24 12.42 7.29
C PRO A 498 -11.90 12.89 6.70
N LEU A 499 -10.86 12.94 7.53
CA LEU A 499 -9.52 13.31 7.11
C LEU A 499 -8.75 12.09 6.59
N GLN A 500 -8.18 12.19 5.40
CA GLN A 500 -7.27 11.18 4.84
C GLN A 500 -5.94 11.84 4.52
N ILE A 501 -4.89 11.38 5.18
CA ILE A 501 -3.52 11.85 4.99
C ILE A 501 -2.73 10.71 4.34
N LYS A 502 -2.20 10.94 3.15
CA LYS A 502 -1.26 10.06 2.46
C LYS A 502 0.11 10.74 2.45
N VAL A 503 1.18 10.03 2.86
CA VAL A 503 2.51 10.62 3.12
C VAL A 503 3.61 9.73 2.54
N GLN A 504 4.27 10.17 1.47
CA GLN A 504 5.28 9.36 0.77
C GLN A 504 6.41 8.88 1.71
N GLY A 505 6.90 9.78 2.57
CA GLY A 505 7.91 9.49 3.58
C GLY A 505 7.32 9.05 4.93
N THR A 506 7.74 9.73 6.00
CA THR A 506 7.28 9.48 7.38
C THR A 506 6.24 10.52 7.79
N ALA A 507 5.18 10.08 8.48
CA ALA A 507 4.27 10.94 9.22
C ALA A 507 4.73 11.01 10.69
N VAL A 508 4.96 12.22 11.19
CA VAL A 508 5.43 12.50 12.56
C VAL A 508 4.41 13.38 13.28
N VAL A 509 3.98 12.95 14.46
CA VAL A 509 3.09 13.69 15.35
C VAL A 509 3.75 13.77 16.72
N ASP A 510 4.50 14.85 16.96
CA ASP A 510 5.08 15.20 18.27
C ASP A 510 4.22 16.22 19.03
N GLY A 511 3.39 16.99 18.30
CA GLY A 511 2.29 17.80 18.84
C GLY A 511 0.94 17.08 18.76
N THR A 512 -0.15 17.84 18.69
CA THR A 512 -1.53 17.32 18.69
C THR A 512 -2.17 17.43 17.30
N LEU A 513 -2.68 16.31 16.78
CA LEU A 513 -3.69 16.26 15.72
C LEU A 513 -5.07 16.07 16.38
N HIS A 514 -5.86 17.15 16.44
CA HIS A 514 -7.14 17.18 17.15
C HIS A 514 -8.31 17.13 16.19
N LEU A 515 -9.07 16.03 16.24
CA LEU A 515 -10.36 15.81 15.57
C LEU A 515 -11.39 15.29 16.58
N GLY A 516 -11.40 15.87 17.79
CA GLY A 516 -12.40 15.57 18.80
C GLY A 516 -13.74 16.21 18.51
N GLY A 517 -14.82 15.64 19.05
CA GLY A 517 -16.12 16.29 19.06
C GLY A 517 -16.11 17.48 20.03
N GLY A 518 -16.79 18.57 19.66
CA GLY A 518 -16.94 19.73 20.53
C GLY A 518 -17.86 19.42 21.71
N ASP A 519 -17.50 19.96 22.88
CA ASP A 519 -18.36 19.95 24.06
C ASP A 519 -19.61 20.82 23.83
N ALA A 520 -20.74 20.41 24.40
CA ALA A 520 -21.90 21.29 24.53
C ALA A 520 -21.73 22.22 25.76
N PRO A 521 -22.14 23.50 25.69
CA PRO A 521 -22.03 24.41 26.80
C PRO A 521 -23.01 24.05 27.93
N SER A 522 -22.56 24.21 29.17
CA SER A 522 -23.40 24.06 30.35
C SER A 522 -24.40 25.21 30.47
N VAL A 523 -25.63 24.90 30.87
CA VAL A 523 -26.72 25.88 31.03
C VAL A 523 -26.85 26.33 32.48
N ASN A 524 -27.24 27.61 32.67
CA ASN A 524 -27.42 28.24 33.97
C ASN A 524 -28.69 29.10 33.96
N ALA A 525 -29.82 28.49 34.31
CA ALA A 525 -31.13 29.11 34.54
C ALA A 525 -31.63 30.09 33.44
N CYS A 526 -32.19 29.54 32.35
CA CYS A 526 -33.01 30.23 31.32
C CYS A 526 -32.29 31.21 30.36
N CYS A 527 -32.77 31.48 29.14
CA CYS A 527 -33.51 30.63 28.19
C CYS A 527 -33.17 31.09 26.75
N PRO A 528 -32.10 30.56 26.16
CA PRO A 528 -32.17 30.11 24.76
C PRO A 528 -32.01 28.59 24.68
N ASP A 529 -32.25 28.01 23.50
CA ASP A 529 -31.85 26.63 23.23
C ASP A 529 -30.33 26.48 23.41
N ALA A 530 -29.90 25.44 24.13
CA ALA A 530 -28.49 25.18 24.35
C ALA A 530 -27.88 24.53 23.10
N PRO A 531 -26.94 25.19 22.39
CA PRO A 531 -26.43 24.67 21.12
C PRO A 531 -25.73 23.32 21.35
N PRO A 532 -25.89 22.36 20.42
CA PRO A 532 -25.24 21.07 20.54
C PRO A 532 -23.72 21.20 20.39
N GLY A 533 -23.00 20.25 20.98
CA GLY A 533 -21.59 20.04 20.69
C GLY A 533 -21.41 19.72 19.20
N ALA A 534 -20.55 20.49 18.52
CA ALA A 534 -20.32 20.34 17.09
C ALA A 534 -19.46 19.10 16.80
N GLY A 535 -19.84 18.29 15.81
CA GLY A 535 -18.96 17.25 15.29
C GLY A 535 -17.85 17.82 14.40
N THR A 536 -16.71 17.12 14.32
CA THR A 536 -15.55 17.52 13.50
C THR A 536 -15.07 16.36 12.62
N ALA A 537 -14.40 16.65 11.50
CA ALA A 537 -13.85 15.65 10.56
C ALA A 537 -14.82 14.48 10.25
N GLY A 538 -16.07 14.83 9.89
CA GLY A 538 -17.16 13.87 9.62
C GLY A 538 -18.03 13.50 10.82
N GLY A 539 -17.59 13.80 12.05
CA GLY A 539 -18.37 13.60 13.28
C GLY A 539 -19.71 14.32 13.23
N ALA A 540 -20.73 13.71 13.83
CA ALA A 540 -22.08 14.27 13.87
C ALA A 540 -22.30 15.16 15.10
N ALA A 541 -23.12 16.20 14.99
CA ALA A 541 -23.45 17.08 16.12
C ALA A 541 -24.38 16.40 17.14
N GLY A 542 -24.30 16.82 18.40
CA GLY A 542 -25.24 16.40 19.44
C GLY A 542 -26.67 16.93 19.26
N GLY A 543 -27.55 16.58 20.17
CA GLY A 543 -28.93 17.05 20.21
C GLY A 543 -29.01 18.48 20.77
N LEU A 544 -29.77 19.36 20.09
CA LEU A 544 -30.06 20.71 20.56
C LEU A 544 -30.84 20.68 21.88
N GLY A 545 -30.33 21.38 22.90
CA GLY A 545 -30.96 21.48 24.22
C GLY A 545 -32.20 22.37 24.22
N PRO A 546 -33.39 21.87 24.59
CA PRO A 546 -34.63 22.65 24.48
C PRO A 546 -34.74 23.73 25.56
N GLY A 547 -34.83 24.99 25.12
CA GLY A 547 -35.33 26.12 25.92
C GLY A 547 -36.84 26.07 26.17
N GLY A 548 -37.56 25.21 25.42
CA GLY A 548 -38.95 24.83 25.68
C GLY A 548 -39.49 23.89 24.60
N GLY A 549 -40.09 22.76 25.00
CA GLY A 549 -40.69 21.79 24.08
C GLY A 549 -40.00 20.42 24.10
N GLY A 550 -40.02 19.73 22.94
CA GLY A 550 -39.50 18.38 22.79
C GLY A 550 -37.98 18.31 22.69
N SER A 551 -37.39 17.31 23.34
CA SER A 551 -35.94 17.06 23.38
C SER A 551 -35.43 16.41 22.10
N ASN A 552 -34.17 16.70 21.74
CA ASN A 552 -33.58 16.26 20.48
C ASN A 552 -32.58 15.12 20.71
N SER A 553 -32.70 14.04 19.93
CA SER A 553 -31.62 13.06 19.80
C SER A 553 -30.41 13.67 19.11
N GLY A 554 -29.22 13.18 19.43
CA GLY A 554 -28.00 13.52 18.69
C GLY A 554 -27.99 12.88 17.30
N LEU A 555 -27.18 13.45 16.41
CA LEU A 555 -27.10 13.02 15.01
C LEU A 555 -26.11 11.86 14.83
N GLY A 556 -26.20 11.18 13.70
CA GLY A 556 -25.34 10.04 13.32
C GLY A 556 -25.96 8.66 13.61
N PRO A 557 -25.37 7.57 13.07
CA PRO A 557 -26.01 6.24 13.11
C PRO A 557 -26.17 5.64 14.51
N GLY A 558 -25.37 6.11 15.48
CA GLY A 558 -25.46 5.75 16.90
C GLY A 558 -25.83 6.96 17.77
N GLY A 559 -26.58 7.92 17.24
CA GLY A 559 -27.00 9.12 17.98
C GLY A 559 -27.69 8.78 19.30
N GLY A 560 -27.33 9.50 20.37
CA GLY A 560 -27.93 9.32 21.69
C GLY A 560 -29.35 9.89 21.73
N GLY A 561 -30.29 9.21 22.41
CA GLY A 561 -31.68 9.67 22.51
C GLY A 561 -31.83 10.92 23.40
N GLY A 562 -32.70 11.85 23.02
CA GLY A 562 -33.06 12.98 23.88
C GLY A 562 -33.79 12.53 25.15
N GLY A 563 -33.48 13.14 26.30
CA GLY A 563 -34.14 12.83 27.58
C GLY A 563 -35.56 13.39 27.65
N CYS A 564 -36.51 12.67 28.26
CA CYS A 564 -37.91 13.11 28.29
C CYS A 564 -38.10 14.50 28.95
N ALA A 565 -38.88 15.37 28.27
CA ALA A 565 -39.33 16.66 28.77
C ALA A 565 -40.64 16.47 29.56
N ALA A 566 -40.68 16.91 30.83
CA ALA A 566 -41.74 16.55 31.76
C ALA A 566 -41.75 17.44 33.03
N GLY A 567 -42.40 16.97 34.10
CA GLY A 567 -42.30 17.54 35.44
C GLY A 567 -40.85 17.79 35.87
N TYR A 568 -39.99 16.80 35.66
CA TYR A 568 -38.55 16.88 35.84
C TYR A 568 -37.87 16.39 34.54
N GLY A 569 -36.86 17.13 34.07
CA GLY A 569 -36.14 16.83 32.84
C GLY A 569 -35.18 15.66 33.02
N ALA A 570 -35.35 14.60 32.23
CA ALA A 570 -34.42 13.48 32.26
C ALA A 570 -33.13 13.78 31.47
N GLY A 571 -32.03 13.13 31.83
CA GLY A 571 -30.76 13.27 31.12
C GLY A 571 -30.80 12.65 29.72
N GLY A 572 -30.04 13.24 28.80
CA GLY A 572 -29.85 12.71 27.45
C GLY A 572 -28.98 11.45 27.42
N GLY A 573 -29.23 10.58 26.46
CA GLY A 573 -28.41 9.38 26.23
C GLY A 573 -27.09 9.74 25.57
N GLY A 574 -26.00 9.09 25.96
CA GLY A 574 -24.74 9.17 25.22
C GLY A 574 -24.84 8.46 23.88
N ALA A 575 -24.12 8.92 22.86
CA ALA A 575 -24.05 8.25 21.57
C ALA A 575 -23.25 6.94 21.65
N GLY A 576 -23.55 5.96 20.79
CA GLY A 576 -22.72 4.78 20.59
C GLY A 576 -21.79 4.91 19.37
N HIS A 577 -20.86 3.97 19.24
CA HIS A 577 -20.09 3.71 18.01
C HIS A 577 -19.48 2.29 18.04
N ALA A 578 -18.28 2.11 18.62
CA ALA A 578 -17.66 0.80 18.80
C ALA A 578 -18.19 0.06 20.05
N THR A 579 -18.51 0.83 21.10
CA THR A 579 -19.40 0.39 22.18
C THR A 579 -20.70 1.18 22.13
N SER A 580 -21.78 0.68 22.74
CA SER A 580 -22.98 1.49 22.93
C SER A 580 -22.69 2.68 23.85
N GLY A 581 -23.45 3.75 23.70
CA GLY A 581 -23.52 4.81 24.70
C GLY A 581 -24.29 4.33 25.93
N GLN A 582 -24.14 5.03 27.04
CA GLN A 582 -24.97 4.83 28.23
C GLN A 582 -26.26 5.66 28.10
N SER A 583 -27.37 5.14 28.59
CA SER A 583 -28.58 5.96 28.77
C SER A 583 -28.34 7.04 29.81
N GLY A 584 -29.08 8.14 29.71
CA GLY A 584 -29.15 9.15 30.77
C GLY A 584 -29.81 8.60 32.03
N THR A 585 -29.92 9.44 33.05
CA THR A 585 -30.61 9.14 34.31
C THR A 585 -31.87 10.02 34.47
N THR A 586 -32.74 9.68 35.41
CA THR A 586 -33.92 10.48 35.75
C THR A 586 -34.22 10.37 37.24
N THR A 587 -34.96 11.34 37.78
CA THR A 587 -35.30 11.48 39.19
C THR A 587 -36.79 11.79 39.33
N GLY A 588 -37.49 11.05 40.18
CA GLY A 588 -38.94 11.20 40.35
C GLY A 588 -39.78 10.54 39.24
N ASN A 589 -41.10 10.72 39.34
CA ASN A 589 -42.09 9.83 38.71
C ASN A 589 -42.73 10.41 37.43
N SER A 590 -42.10 11.40 36.78
CA SER A 590 -42.79 12.30 35.84
C SER A 590 -42.67 11.97 34.35
N CYS A 591 -41.75 11.08 33.95
CA CYS A 591 -41.74 10.51 32.59
C CYS A 591 -41.02 9.15 32.47
N GLY A 592 -40.17 8.76 33.42
CA GLY A 592 -39.66 7.39 33.58
C GLY A 592 -38.62 6.90 32.55
N THR A 593 -38.55 7.50 31.37
CA THR A 593 -37.65 7.11 30.27
C THR A 593 -36.58 8.17 30.01
N PRO A 594 -35.38 8.07 30.63
CA PRO A 594 -34.26 8.91 30.24
C PRO A 594 -33.82 8.62 28.81
N GLY A 595 -33.02 9.52 28.24
CA GLY A 595 -32.53 9.40 26.86
C GLY A 595 -31.77 8.10 26.68
N GLY A 596 -32.19 7.27 25.72
CA GLY A 596 -31.59 5.96 25.47
C GLY A 596 -30.16 6.08 24.94
N GLY A 597 -29.26 5.26 25.47
CA GLY A 597 -27.89 5.17 24.95
C GLY A 597 -27.88 4.68 23.51
N GLY A 598 -27.08 5.34 22.66
CA GLY A 598 -26.98 5.03 21.23
C GLY A 598 -26.37 3.65 20.98
N GLY A 599 -26.85 2.98 19.93
CA GLY A 599 -26.38 1.66 19.51
C GLY A 599 -24.96 1.67 18.92
N THR A 600 -24.35 0.49 18.81
CA THR A 600 -23.12 0.30 18.03
C THR A 600 -23.42 0.31 16.53
N TYR A 601 -22.47 0.76 15.72
CA TYR A 601 -22.57 0.74 14.25
C TYR A 601 -21.20 0.59 13.60
N GLY A 602 -21.20 0.30 12.30
CA GLY A 602 -20.01 0.27 11.46
C GLY A 602 -19.14 -0.98 11.64
N ASP A 603 -18.08 -1.06 10.83
CA ASP A 603 -17.15 -2.19 10.79
C ASP A 603 -16.03 -2.05 11.83
N ALA A 604 -15.86 -3.08 12.66
CA ALA A 604 -14.76 -3.19 13.62
C ALA A 604 -13.36 -3.15 12.99
N LYS A 605 -13.22 -3.44 11.69
CA LYS A 605 -11.96 -3.33 10.93
C LYS A 605 -11.82 -2.05 10.08
N LEU A 606 -12.85 -1.19 10.01
CA LEU A 606 -12.92 -0.03 9.10
C LEU A 606 -12.70 -0.36 7.60
N SER A 607 -12.90 -1.62 7.20
CA SER A 607 -12.59 -2.11 5.84
C SER A 607 -13.49 -1.52 4.75
N ASN A 608 -14.70 -1.06 5.11
CA ASN A 608 -15.64 -0.40 4.20
C ASN A 608 -15.51 1.14 4.18
N GLY A 609 -14.67 1.73 5.02
CA GLY A 609 -14.44 3.19 5.06
C GLY A 609 -14.14 3.76 6.44
N LEU A 610 -13.89 5.08 6.47
CA LEU A 610 -13.74 5.85 7.70
C LEU A 610 -15.11 6.23 8.28
N GLU A 611 -15.47 5.63 9.41
CA GLU A 611 -16.74 5.85 10.08
C GLU A 611 -16.55 6.80 11.28
N PRO A 612 -17.06 8.04 11.24
CA PRO A 612 -16.94 9.01 12.32
C PRO A 612 -17.97 8.78 13.43
N GLY A 613 -17.76 9.41 14.58
CA GLY A 613 -18.60 9.32 15.78
C GLY A 613 -19.94 10.05 15.67
N SER A 614 -20.88 9.65 16.52
CA SER A 614 -22.24 10.19 16.62
C SER A 614 -22.38 11.14 17.82
N GLY A 615 -23.34 12.06 17.76
CA GLY A 615 -23.59 13.03 18.83
C GLY A 615 -24.49 12.48 19.95
N GLY A 616 -24.26 12.94 21.18
CA GLY A 616 -25.11 12.62 22.33
C GLY A 616 -26.47 13.31 22.25
N GLY A 617 -27.48 12.76 22.92
CA GLY A 617 -28.82 13.35 23.00
C GLY A 617 -28.89 14.55 23.93
N SER A 618 -29.85 15.45 23.70
CA SER A 618 -30.10 16.56 24.61
C SER A 618 -30.68 16.09 25.94
N GLY A 619 -30.48 16.88 26.99
CA GLY A 619 -31.30 16.77 28.19
C GLY A 619 -32.75 17.19 27.93
N GLY A 620 -33.65 16.78 28.83
CA GLY A 620 -35.05 17.16 28.82
C GLY A 620 -35.34 18.48 29.53
N TYR A 621 -36.38 19.16 29.06
CA TYR A 621 -36.96 20.34 29.73
C TYR A 621 -37.73 19.93 31.00
N GLY A 622 -37.54 20.66 32.10
CA GLY A 622 -38.23 20.46 33.38
C GLY A 622 -39.36 21.47 33.60
N SER A 623 -40.29 21.21 34.53
CA SER A 623 -41.52 22.01 34.62
C SER A 623 -41.43 23.34 35.39
N ALA A 624 -40.46 23.51 36.28
CA ALA A 624 -40.25 24.79 36.95
C ALA A 624 -39.79 25.91 35.98
N ALA A 625 -39.95 27.15 36.43
CA ALA A 625 -39.36 28.29 35.74
C ALA A 625 -37.84 28.14 35.67
N ASN A 626 -37.29 28.41 34.48
CA ASN A 626 -35.87 28.38 34.11
C ASN A 626 -35.26 27.01 33.77
N SER A 627 -36.06 25.93 33.76
CA SER A 627 -35.58 24.53 33.66
C SER A 627 -35.28 24.02 32.25
N ALA A 628 -34.35 24.68 31.55
CA ALA A 628 -33.98 24.33 30.17
C ALA A 628 -33.14 23.05 30.06
N GLY A 629 -33.39 22.24 29.03
CA GLY A 629 -32.55 21.08 28.73
C GLY A 629 -31.24 21.50 28.08
N SER A 630 -30.10 20.93 28.51
CA SER A 630 -28.79 21.22 27.93
C SER A 630 -28.50 20.40 26.66
N GLY A 631 -27.57 20.88 25.83
CA GLY A 631 -27.18 20.23 24.58
C GLY A 631 -26.35 18.96 24.78
N GLY A 632 -26.49 18.00 23.86
CA GLY A 632 -25.62 16.81 23.80
C GLY A 632 -24.27 17.11 23.15
N GLY A 633 -23.23 16.37 23.54
CA GLY A 633 -21.87 16.55 23.01
C GLY A 633 -21.70 16.03 21.58
N GLY A 634 -20.73 16.59 20.83
CA GLY A 634 -20.46 16.21 19.44
C GLY A 634 -19.73 14.88 19.31
N GLY A 635 -19.96 14.15 18.23
CA GLY A 635 -19.21 12.94 17.89
C GLY A 635 -17.78 13.25 17.43
N GLY A 636 -16.83 12.42 17.85
CA GLY A 636 -15.43 12.49 17.42
C GLY A 636 -15.27 12.21 15.92
N GLY A 637 -14.29 12.85 15.28
CA GLY A 637 -14.04 12.74 13.85
C GLY A 637 -13.35 11.46 13.41
N ALA A 638 -13.17 11.30 12.10
CA ALA A 638 -12.46 10.16 11.54
C ALA A 638 -11.18 10.58 10.80
N VAL A 639 -10.09 9.84 11.01
CA VAL A 639 -8.79 10.03 10.33
C VAL A 639 -8.18 8.72 9.84
N LEU A 640 -7.66 8.72 8.61
CA LEU A 640 -6.76 7.73 8.06
C LEU A 640 -5.39 8.37 7.83
N ILE A 641 -4.31 7.74 8.30
CA ILE A 641 -2.93 8.14 7.98
C ILE A 641 -2.24 6.98 7.27
N VAL A 642 -2.00 7.12 5.97
CA VAL A 642 -1.20 6.20 5.14
C VAL A 642 0.21 6.77 4.97
N ALA A 643 1.23 6.09 5.49
CA ALA A 643 2.62 6.54 5.38
C ALA A 643 3.59 5.37 5.22
N SER A 644 4.83 5.60 4.75
CA SER A 644 5.87 4.55 4.84
C SER A 644 6.21 4.24 6.31
N LYS A 645 6.06 5.24 7.20
CA LYS A 645 6.21 5.11 8.66
C LYS A 645 5.32 6.12 9.37
N VAL A 646 4.68 5.71 10.48
CA VAL A 646 3.98 6.61 11.41
C VAL A 646 4.71 6.63 12.76
N LEU A 647 5.00 7.84 13.25
CA LEU A 647 5.54 8.12 14.57
C LEU A 647 4.59 9.05 15.32
N VAL A 648 4.12 8.62 16.48
CA VAL A 648 3.51 9.50 17.49
C VAL A 648 4.51 9.62 18.64
N GLY A 649 5.19 10.76 18.76
CA GLY A 649 6.25 10.98 19.75
C GLY A 649 5.72 10.99 21.18
N ALA A 650 6.62 11.04 22.17
CA ALA A 650 6.24 10.95 23.60
C ALA A 650 5.37 12.12 24.12
N LYS A 651 5.23 13.19 23.34
CA LYS A 651 4.33 14.32 23.57
C LYS A 651 3.21 14.40 22.52
N GLY A 652 3.30 13.56 21.50
CA GLY A 652 2.38 13.44 20.39
C GLY A 652 1.01 13.01 20.82
N GLN A 653 -0.02 13.58 20.18
CA GLN A 653 -1.40 13.20 20.41
C GLN A 653 -2.17 13.10 19.10
N ILE A 654 -2.93 12.02 18.90
CA ILE A 654 -3.98 11.95 17.88
C ILE A 654 -5.30 11.71 18.62
N VAL A 655 -6.22 12.67 18.53
CA VAL A 655 -7.40 12.75 19.41
C VAL A 655 -8.68 12.82 18.59
N ALA A 656 -9.43 11.73 18.57
CA ALA A 656 -10.77 11.55 18.03
C ALA A 656 -11.80 11.30 19.15
N ASP A 657 -11.56 11.86 20.35
CA ASP A 657 -12.44 11.71 21.51
C ASP A 657 -13.80 12.39 21.27
N GLY A 658 -14.88 11.84 21.83
CA GLY A 658 -16.20 12.45 21.78
C GLY A 658 -16.33 13.65 22.72
N GLY A 659 -17.13 14.64 22.33
CA GLY A 659 -17.39 15.84 23.13
C GLY A 659 -18.29 15.56 24.32
N LYS A 660 -18.10 16.31 25.40
CA LYS A 660 -18.91 16.26 26.62
C LYS A 660 -20.33 16.80 26.36
N GLY A 661 -21.34 16.19 26.99
CA GLY A 661 -22.66 16.80 27.12
C GLY A 661 -22.67 17.97 28.11
N GLY A 662 -23.54 18.95 27.88
CA GLY A 662 -23.61 20.15 28.71
C GLY A 662 -24.08 19.83 30.14
N ASP A 663 -23.50 20.50 31.14
CA ASP A 663 -24.04 20.43 32.51
C ASP A 663 -25.26 21.34 32.67
N VAL A 664 -26.00 21.10 33.74
CA VAL A 664 -27.14 21.91 34.19
C VAL A 664 -26.81 22.41 35.60
N VAL A 665 -26.53 23.70 35.73
CA VAL A 665 -26.09 24.32 37.00
C VAL A 665 -27.09 25.36 37.52
N ASN A 666 -27.28 25.41 38.84
CA ASN A 666 -28.27 26.23 39.56
C ASN A 666 -29.76 26.04 39.15
N ASP A 667 -30.05 25.17 38.19
CA ASP A 667 -31.39 24.75 37.76
C ASP A 667 -32.06 23.89 38.84
N ARG A 668 -33.39 23.85 38.83
CA ARG A 668 -34.20 23.02 39.74
C ARG A 668 -34.53 21.66 39.14
N ASP A 669 -34.90 21.62 37.85
CA ASP A 669 -35.52 20.43 37.23
C ASP A 669 -34.87 20.02 35.89
N GLY A 670 -33.98 20.82 35.30
CA GLY A 670 -33.42 20.58 33.97
C GLY A 670 -32.57 19.30 33.82
N GLY A 671 -32.65 18.67 32.64
CA GLY A 671 -31.87 17.50 32.26
C GLY A 671 -30.52 17.83 31.63
N ALA A 672 -29.48 17.08 32.00
CA ALA A 672 -28.13 17.22 31.46
C ALA A 672 -27.91 16.45 30.15
N GLY A 673 -27.06 16.96 29.27
CA GLY A 673 -26.83 16.39 27.93
C GLY A 673 -26.00 15.11 27.94
N GLY A 674 -26.27 14.20 27.01
CA GLY A 674 -25.45 13.00 26.79
C GLY A 674 -24.13 13.32 26.08
N GLY A 675 -23.10 12.52 26.34
CA GLY A 675 -21.80 12.64 25.65
C GLY A 675 -21.82 12.09 24.22
N GLY A 676 -21.05 12.71 23.32
CA GLY A 676 -20.82 12.17 21.97
C GLY A 676 -19.91 10.94 21.99
N SER A 677 -20.01 10.07 20.97
CA SER A 677 -19.13 8.91 20.88
C SER A 677 -17.75 9.26 20.32
N GLY A 678 -16.76 8.43 20.65
CA GLY A 678 -15.44 8.49 20.03
C GLY A 678 -15.52 8.19 18.52
N GLY A 679 -14.63 8.81 17.74
CA GLY A 679 -14.58 8.69 16.29
C GLY A 679 -13.80 7.49 15.77
N SER A 680 -13.00 7.68 14.71
CA SER A 680 -12.15 6.63 14.13
C SER A 680 -10.74 7.09 13.87
N ILE A 681 -9.75 6.28 14.26
CA ILE A 681 -8.34 6.49 13.93
C ILE A 681 -7.80 5.23 13.24
N TRP A 682 -7.44 5.33 11.96
CA TRP A 682 -6.79 4.27 11.21
C TRP A 682 -5.35 4.67 10.87
N LEU A 683 -4.37 3.96 11.43
CA LEU A 683 -2.96 4.13 11.12
C LEU A 683 -2.51 3.02 10.17
N ARG A 684 -1.94 3.39 9.03
CA ARG A 684 -1.60 2.51 7.90
C ARG A 684 -0.15 2.73 7.47
N ALA A 685 0.79 1.86 7.89
CA ALA A 685 2.21 2.03 7.51
C ALA A 685 3.08 0.78 7.63
N SER A 686 4.24 0.77 6.98
CA SER A 686 5.23 -0.31 7.14
C SER A 686 5.73 -0.43 8.58
N THR A 687 5.84 0.69 9.31
CA THR A 687 6.09 0.71 10.75
C THR A 687 5.22 1.76 11.44
N VAL A 688 4.66 1.41 12.61
CA VAL A 688 3.85 2.30 13.45
C VAL A 688 4.43 2.25 14.88
N SER A 689 4.78 3.41 15.43
CA SER A 689 5.27 3.53 16.81
C SER A 689 4.57 4.68 17.53
N ILE A 690 4.03 4.36 18.70
CA ILE A 690 3.16 5.21 19.51
C ILE A 690 3.78 5.35 20.90
N ALA A 691 4.56 6.40 21.10
CA ALA A 691 5.07 6.80 22.41
C ALA A 691 4.14 7.79 23.13
N GLY A 692 3.22 8.44 22.40
CA GLY A 692 2.26 9.42 22.90
C GLY A 692 0.82 8.91 22.99
N LYS A 693 -0.15 9.83 23.04
CA LYS A 693 -1.59 9.52 23.17
C LYS A 693 -2.22 9.26 21.79
N VAL A 694 -2.91 8.13 21.60
CA VAL A 694 -3.81 7.94 20.46
C VAL A 694 -5.16 7.50 21.00
N SER A 695 -6.20 8.28 20.75
CA SER A 695 -7.41 8.32 21.58
C SER A 695 -8.69 8.49 20.77
N ALA A 696 -9.68 7.65 21.04
CA ALA A 696 -11.05 7.73 20.49
C ALA A 696 -12.05 7.30 21.57
N VAL A 697 -11.98 7.95 22.74
CA VAL A 697 -12.80 7.67 23.92
C VAL A 697 -14.15 8.38 23.78
N GLY A 698 -15.22 7.79 24.33
CA GLY A 698 -16.52 8.46 24.40
C GLY A 698 -16.52 9.67 25.35
N GLY A 699 -17.20 10.74 24.96
CA GLY A 699 -17.35 11.95 25.78
C GLY A 699 -18.17 11.69 27.04
N ALA A 700 -17.87 12.42 28.12
CA ALA A 700 -18.62 12.28 29.36
C ALA A 700 -20.04 12.87 29.24
N GLY A 701 -21.00 12.27 29.94
CA GLY A 701 -22.32 12.85 30.12
C GLY A 701 -22.26 14.07 31.04
N GLY A 702 -23.09 15.08 30.75
CA GLY A 702 -23.25 16.26 31.60
C GLY A 702 -23.85 15.91 32.96
N LYS A 703 -23.56 16.74 33.96
CA LYS A 703 -24.10 16.63 35.32
C LYS A 703 -25.26 17.60 35.53
N SER A 704 -26.24 17.21 36.32
CA SER A 704 -27.24 18.14 36.86
C SER A 704 -26.98 18.37 38.35
N ASP A 705 -26.92 19.62 38.79
CA ASP A 705 -26.69 20.03 40.19
C ASP A 705 -27.79 19.52 41.16
N LYS A 706 -28.97 19.16 40.63
CA LYS A 706 -30.11 18.61 41.37
C LYS A 706 -30.53 19.46 42.56
N VAL A 707 -30.81 20.74 42.32
CA VAL A 707 -31.32 21.63 43.37
C VAL A 707 -32.71 21.16 43.80
N ASN A 708 -32.80 20.62 45.01
CA ASN A 708 -33.94 19.87 45.60
C ASN A 708 -34.11 18.39 45.16
N GLY A 709 -33.13 17.81 44.46
CA GLY A 709 -33.09 16.38 44.13
C GLY A 709 -33.72 15.97 42.79
N TYR A 710 -34.07 16.93 41.93
CA TYR A 710 -34.68 16.72 40.62
C TYR A 710 -33.72 17.00 39.45
N GLY A 711 -34.03 16.49 38.26
CA GLY A 711 -33.15 16.55 37.09
C GLY A 711 -32.25 15.32 36.93
N GLY A 712 -31.95 14.96 35.68
CA GLY A 712 -31.16 13.78 35.32
C GLY A 712 -29.76 14.12 34.78
N ASP A 713 -28.74 13.36 35.19
CA ASP A 713 -27.42 13.36 34.53
C ASP A 713 -27.52 12.71 33.15
N GLY A 714 -26.76 13.22 32.19
CA GLY A 714 -26.61 12.60 30.87
C GLY A 714 -25.76 11.34 30.91
N GLY A 715 -25.96 10.46 29.93
CA GLY A 715 -25.18 9.25 29.75
C GLY A 715 -23.84 9.53 29.05
N ASN A 716 -22.80 8.75 29.40
CA ASN A 716 -21.52 8.82 28.72
C ASN A 716 -21.63 8.24 27.29
N GLY A 717 -20.90 8.83 26.35
CA GLY A 717 -20.73 8.29 25.01
C GLY A 717 -19.95 6.97 25.00
N GLY A 718 -20.18 6.17 23.98
CA GLY A 718 -19.43 4.96 23.69
C GLY A 718 -18.07 5.27 23.05
N ASN A 719 -17.14 4.34 23.20
CA ASN A 719 -15.82 4.46 22.58
C ASN A 719 -15.91 4.31 21.05
N GLY A 720 -14.98 4.94 20.36
CA GLY A 720 -14.76 4.84 18.92
C GLY A 720 -13.85 3.68 18.53
N ARG A 721 -13.38 3.70 17.27
CA ARG A 721 -12.52 2.65 16.71
C ARG A 721 -11.09 3.16 16.53
N ILE A 722 -10.12 2.38 16.99
CA ILE A 722 -8.71 2.57 16.65
C ILE A 722 -8.24 1.32 15.94
N VAL A 723 -7.72 1.47 14.73
CA VAL A 723 -7.24 0.37 13.88
C VAL A 723 -5.80 0.66 13.50
N VAL A 724 -4.92 -0.32 13.69
CA VAL A 724 -3.57 -0.28 13.15
C VAL A 724 -3.41 -1.41 12.13
N ASP A 725 -2.99 -1.00 10.94
CA ASP A 725 -2.63 -1.86 9.82
C ASP A 725 -1.15 -1.61 9.56
N SER A 726 -0.30 -2.57 9.95
CA SER A 726 1.15 -2.39 9.87
C SER A 726 1.93 -3.67 9.60
N VAL A 727 3.02 -3.53 8.85
CA VAL A 727 3.86 -4.65 8.39
C VAL A 727 4.66 -5.25 9.54
N GLN A 728 5.26 -4.40 10.37
CA GLN A 728 5.84 -4.80 11.65
C GLN A 728 4.78 -4.66 12.75
N ALA A 729 4.95 -5.41 13.84
CA ALA A 729 4.11 -5.25 15.02
C ALA A 729 4.19 -3.80 15.55
N ALA A 730 3.03 -3.15 15.67
CA ALA A 730 2.97 -1.78 16.17
C ALA A 730 3.43 -1.71 17.63
N THR A 731 4.14 -0.64 17.98
CA THR A 731 4.65 -0.42 19.35
C THR A 731 3.88 0.68 20.04
N GLY A 732 3.60 0.50 21.34
CA GLY A 732 2.81 1.43 22.15
C GLY A 732 1.42 0.94 22.51
N THR A 733 0.60 1.84 23.04
CA THR A 733 -0.81 1.59 23.43
C THR A 733 -1.71 2.74 22.98
N THR A 734 -3.01 2.49 22.94
CA THR A 734 -4.04 3.45 22.50
C THR A 734 -5.27 3.33 23.42
N THR A 735 -6.21 4.28 23.36
CA THR A 735 -7.43 4.22 24.18
C THR A 735 -8.68 4.55 23.33
N PRO A 736 -9.55 3.57 23.00
CA PRO A 736 -9.47 2.14 23.33
C PRO A 736 -8.26 1.44 22.70
N SER A 737 -7.96 0.22 23.15
CA SER A 737 -6.92 -0.64 22.55
C SER A 737 -7.18 -0.87 21.07
N PHE A 738 -6.17 -0.64 20.23
CA PHE A 738 -6.32 -0.78 18.78
C PHE A 738 -6.61 -2.22 18.35
N ALA A 739 -7.49 -2.37 17.37
CA ALA A 739 -7.62 -3.60 16.61
C ALA A 739 -6.53 -3.66 15.53
N THR A 740 -5.98 -4.84 15.27
CA THR A 740 -5.24 -5.07 14.03
C THR A 740 -6.23 -5.21 12.87
N ALA A 741 -5.99 -4.50 11.76
CA ALA A 741 -6.73 -4.74 10.52
C ALA A 741 -6.42 -6.16 10.02
N GLY A 742 -7.30 -7.12 10.31
CA GLY A 742 -7.15 -8.51 9.89
C GLY A 742 -7.42 -8.68 8.39
N THR A 743 -6.52 -8.17 7.56
CA THR A 743 -6.63 -8.05 6.09
C THR A 743 -6.17 -9.31 5.37
N THR A 744 -7.13 -10.16 5.04
CA THR A 744 -7.04 -10.99 3.85
C THR A 744 -7.11 -10.10 2.62
N GLY A 745 -5.96 -9.61 2.15
CA GLY A 745 -5.82 -8.92 0.87
C GLY A 745 -5.62 -7.40 0.92
N LEU A 746 -4.79 -6.95 -0.03
CA LEU A 746 -4.63 -5.60 -0.59
C LEU A 746 -4.11 -4.42 0.26
N ASP A 747 -2.89 -4.04 -0.15
CA ASP A 747 -2.37 -2.68 -0.30
C ASP A 747 -2.10 -1.86 0.96
N LEU A 748 -1.08 -2.32 1.69
CA LEU A 748 -0.05 -1.46 2.26
C LEU A 748 1.32 -1.81 1.67
N ILE A 749 2.16 -0.80 1.47
CA ILE A 749 3.47 -0.94 0.83
C ILE A 749 4.58 -1.08 1.88
N GLY A 750 5.68 -1.69 1.47
CA GLY A 750 6.79 -2.08 2.34
C GLY A 750 6.65 -3.51 2.87
N THR A 751 5.47 -4.13 2.71
CA THR A 751 5.31 -5.58 2.83
C THR A 751 5.94 -6.30 1.62
N ASN A 752 7.25 -6.19 1.49
CA ASN A 752 8.05 -7.18 0.77
C ASN A 752 8.00 -8.50 1.57
N LYS A 753 6.83 -9.13 1.67
CA LYS A 753 6.70 -10.57 1.98
C LYS A 753 7.56 -11.39 1.01
N PHE A 754 7.83 -10.81 -0.16
CA PHE A 754 8.90 -11.22 -1.07
C PHE A 754 9.67 -9.98 -1.51
N SER A 755 11.00 -10.01 -1.51
CA SER A 755 11.82 -8.93 -2.06
C SER A 755 12.53 -9.39 -3.34
N LEU A 756 12.52 -8.54 -4.37
CA LEU A 756 13.29 -8.70 -5.60
C LEU A 756 14.61 -7.93 -5.47
N GLN A 757 15.73 -8.64 -5.37
CA GLN A 757 17.07 -8.06 -5.44
C GLN A 757 17.65 -8.28 -6.83
N ASN A 758 18.14 -7.21 -7.49
CA ASN A 758 18.98 -7.30 -8.68
C ASN A 758 20.37 -6.77 -8.32
N ASN A 759 21.37 -7.65 -8.33
CA ASN A 759 22.71 -7.34 -7.81
C ASN A 759 23.66 -6.80 -8.88
N GLY A 760 23.13 -6.24 -9.97
CA GLY A 760 23.86 -5.63 -11.10
C GLY A 760 24.58 -6.64 -12.01
N SER A 761 25.15 -7.71 -11.43
CA SER A 761 25.93 -8.74 -12.13
C SER A 761 25.07 -9.78 -12.87
N GLY A 762 23.91 -9.38 -13.42
CA GLY A 762 22.97 -10.31 -14.08
C GLY A 762 22.30 -11.33 -13.15
N VAL A 763 22.30 -11.10 -11.83
CA VAL A 763 21.71 -11.99 -10.81
C VAL A 763 20.48 -11.35 -10.20
N VAL A 764 19.35 -12.07 -10.22
CA VAL A 764 18.09 -11.65 -9.58
C VAL A 764 17.61 -12.71 -8.59
N SER A 765 17.24 -12.27 -7.38
CA SER A 765 16.74 -13.12 -6.29
C SER A 765 15.37 -12.65 -5.79
N LEU A 766 14.41 -13.56 -5.69
CA LEU A 766 13.12 -13.40 -5.00
C LEU A 766 13.21 -14.05 -3.62
N ILE A 767 13.22 -13.25 -2.55
CA ILE A 767 13.48 -13.71 -1.17
C ILE A 767 12.20 -13.67 -0.34
N ASN A 768 11.76 -14.80 0.22
CA ASN A 768 10.63 -14.87 1.16
C ASN A 768 11.00 -14.24 2.51
N GLN A 769 10.12 -13.37 3.00
CA GLN A 769 10.19 -12.64 4.28
C GLN A 769 8.78 -12.58 4.92
N SER A 770 7.93 -13.57 4.64
CA SER A 770 6.51 -13.58 5.02
C SER A 770 6.20 -14.28 6.35
N GLY A 771 7.22 -14.85 7.02
CA GLY A 771 7.07 -15.62 8.26
C GLY A 771 6.47 -17.02 8.06
N ALA A 772 6.25 -17.46 6.81
CA ALA A 772 5.64 -18.73 6.47
C ALA A 772 6.12 -19.26 5.11
N THR A 773 6.03 -20.58 4.90
CA THR A 773 6.29 -21.19 3.60
C THR A 773 5.18 -20.86 2.60
N GLN A 774 5.55 -20.34 1.43
CA GLN A 774 4.62 -19.93 0.38
C GLN A 774 5.04 -20.47 -0.99
N LYS A 775 4.07 -20.69 -1.89
CA LYS A 775 4.34 -20.99 -3.30
C LYS A 775 4.65 -19.70 -4.05
N VAL A 776 5.79 -19.68 -4.74
CA VAL A 776 6.29 -18.52 -5.48
C VAL A 776 6.72 -18.90 -6.89
N MET A 777 6.89 -17.90 -7.75
CA MET A 777 7.45 -18.02 -9.09
C MET A 777 8.25 -16.74 -9.41
N LEU A 778 9.37 -16.85 -10.13
CA LEU A 778 10.24 -15.73 -10.49
C LEU A 778 10.49 -15.69 -12.01
N VAL A 779 9.73 -14.86 -12.71
CA VAL A 779 9.93 -14.57 -14.14
C VAL A 779 11.06 -13.55 -14.28
N VAL A 780 11.97 -13.77 -15.24
CA VAL A 780 13.03 -12.80 -15.57
C VAL A 780 13.05 -12.57 -17.07
N THR A 781 12.96 -11.30 -17.47
CA THR A 781 12.90 -10.87 -18.88
C THR A 781 14.16 -10.10 -19.23
N HIS A 782 14.85 -10.52 -20.30
CA HIS A 782 15.81 -9.66 -20.98
C HIS A 782 15.06 -8.71 -21.93
N TYR A 783 15.63 -7.51 -22.07
CA TYR A 783 15.46 -6.64 -23.23
C TYR A 783 16.71 -6.72 -24.09
#